data_AF-A0A5D2BIB9-F1
#
_entry.id   AF-A0A5D2BIB9-F1
#
_cell.length_a   1.000
_cell.length_b   1.000
_cell.length_c   1.000
_cell.angle_alpha   90.00
_cell.angle_beta   90.00
_cell.angle_gamma   90.00
#
_symmetry.space_group_name_H-M   'P 1'
#
loop_
_entity.id
_entity.type
_entity.pdbx_description
1 polymer ?
#
loop_
_entity_poly.entity_id
_entity_poly.type
_entity_poly.pdbx_seq_one_letter_code
_entity_poly.pdbx_strand_id
1 'polypeptide(L)'
;MGCIMMRKCPKNTYPVDIATQDPVLRKKFSGEPEHVINFFFMLAEEVRQIMSQLGFRTLNEMIGRSDMLEVDKEILSDNEKLQNIDLSLLLRPAADIRPEADQYCIQKQDHGLDMALDQKLIELSKPALEKGLPVYIEIPTHNVDRAVGTMLSHEVTKRYHLAGLPAGMIHIKLFGSAGQSLGAFLCHGITLELEGDSNDYVGKGLSGGRIVVYPPKGSHFDPKENVVIGNVALYGAIIGEAYFNGTAEERFCVRNSGAKTVVEGVGDHGCEYMTGGTVVVLGKTGRYFAAGMSGDIAYVFDLDGKFQSRCNPELVDLDKVEEEEDIFTLRTMSQQHQRHTNSQLAREVVADFENLLPQFIKVFPRDYKRVLAKMKDEEASKEALERAENEDEVELVEKDAFEQLKKLAAASLNEKASQKVEAEPVKKPTQVSDAVKNRGFIAYDREGVQYRDPNVRMNVWKEVMEESRPGPVLKIQSARCMDCGTPFCHQENSGCPPGNKIPEFNELVYQNRWREALDRLLETNNFPEFTGRVCPAPCEGSCVLGIIENPVSIKRIECSIIDKAFEEGWMVPRLPLKRTGKNIAIIGSGPAGLATADQLNRTGHSVTVYERADRIGGLMMYGVPNMKTDKVNIVQRRVNIMADEGVKFVVNADVGVDPSYSLDRLLEDNDAIVLAVGATKPRDLAVPGRQLSGVHFAMELLHANTKSLLDSNLRDGHYISAKGKKVVVIGGGDTGTDCIGTSIRHGCSSIVNLELLPRPPQTRAPGNSWPQWPRIFRVDYGHQEAAAKFGKDPRSYEVLTKRFVGDENGAVKGIEMIRVYWEKDASGKFQFKEVEGSEEIIEADLVLLAMGFLGPESTVAEKLGVEQDNRSNFKAEFGRFATNVEGVFAAGDCRRGQSLVVWAVSEGRQAAAQVDKYLTAVDGTKR
;
A
#
# COMPACT_ATOMS: atom_id res chain seq x y z
N MET A 1 -10.29 4.58 -5.21
CA MET A 1 -8.81 4.56 -5.07
C MET A 1 -8.28 3.31 -4.39
N GLY A 2 -9.06 2.66 -3.53
CA GLY A 2 -8.67 1.40 -2.94
C GLY A 2 -8.23 0.35 -3.97
N CYS A 3 -9.09 -0.10 -4.89
CA CYS A 3 -8.77 -1.17 -5.85
C CYS A 3 -7.32 -1.19 -6.41
N ILE A 4 -6.74 -0.02 -6.74
CA ILE A 4 -5.37 0.12 -7.26
C ILE A 4 -4.30 -0.31 -6.24
N MET A 5 -4.46 0.00 -4.95
CA MET A 5 -3.42 -0.23 -3.94
C MET A 5 -3.31 -1.71 -3.55
N MET A 6 -4.41 -2.42 -3.27
CA MET A 6 -4.31 -3.82 -2.84
C MET A 6 -4.49 -4.85 -3.96
N ARG A 7 -5.31 -4.60 -4.99
CA ARG A 7 -5.66 -5.57 -6.05
C ARG A 7 -6.03 -6.98 -5.54
N LYS A 8 -6.70 -7.06 -4.38
CA LYS A 8 -6.99 -8.31 -3.65
C LYS A 8 -8.44 -8.42 -3.16
N CYS A 9 -9.38 -7.90 -3.94
CA CYS A 9 -10.81 -7.96 -3.65
C CYS A 9 -11.34 -9.35 -3.22
N PRO A 10 -10.95 -10.49 -3.84
CA PRO A 10 -11.48 -11.79 -3.43
C PRO A 10 -11.09 -12.23 -2.00
N LYS A 11 -10.09 -11.58 -1.38
CA LYS A 11 -9.65 -11.93 -0.02
C LYS A 11 -10.43 -11.20 1.08
N ASN A 12 -11.30 -10.24 0.74
CA ASN A 12 -12.04 -9.38 1.68
C ASN A 12 -11.13 -8.73 2.76
N THR A 13 -9.85 -8.48 2.44
CA THR A 13 -8.87 -7.86 3.35
C THR A 13 -8.59 -6.41 3.01
N TYR A 14 -9.49 -5.77 2.27
CA TYR A 14 -9.26 -4.45 1.70
C TYR A 14 -9.62 -3.35 2.75
N PRO A 15 -8.66 -2.53 3.22
CA PRO A 15 -8.94 -1.55 4.28
C PRO A 15 -9.39 -0.16 3.79
N VAL A 16 -9.19 0.17 2.52
CA VAL A 16 -9.37 1.53 1.96
C VAL A 16 -10.29 1.58 0.72
N ASP A 17 -11.32 0.73 0.64
CA ASP A 17 -12.19 0.63 -0.56
C ASP A 17 -13.65 0.26 -0.30
N ILE A 18 -14.47 0.57 -1.30
CA ILE A 18 -15.90 0.27 -1.35
C ILE A 18 -16.22 -1.23 -1.45
N ALA A 19 -15.27 -2.03 -1.95
CA ALA A 19 -15.48 -3.45 -2.24
C ALA A 19 -15.36 -4.35 -1.00
N THR A 20 -14.82 -3.85 0.12
CA THR A 20 -14.76 -4.63 1.36
C THR A 20 -16.15 -4.79 1.94
N GLN A 21 -16.54 -6.03 2.26
CA GLN A 21 -17.78 -6.33 2.96
C GLN A 21 -17.54 -6.51 4.46
N ASP A 22 -16.28 -6.50 4.91
CA ASP A 22 -15.93 -6.67 6.31
C ASP A 22 -16.31 -5.43 7.16
N PRO A 23 -17.19 -5.58 8.18
CA PRO A 23 -17.67 -4.45 8.97
C PRO A 23 -16.57 -3.72 9.75
N VAL A 24 -15.51 -4.42 10.18
CA VAL A 24 -14.39 -3.83 10.93
C VAL A 24 -13.56 -2.94 10.00
N LEU A 25 -13.34 -3.39 8.76
CA LEU A 25 -12.62 -2.61 7.76
C LEU A 25 -13.44 -1.44 7.22
N ARG A 26 -14.76 -1.62 7.01
CA ARG A 26 -15.65 -0.53 6.59
C ARG A 26 -15.64 0.64 7.58
N LYS A 27 -15.63 0.36 8.89
CA LYS A 27 -15.55 1.41 9.93
C LYS A 27 -14.25 2.24 9.88
N LYS A 28 -13.19 1.72 9.27
CA LYS A 28 -11.89 2.41 9.13
C LYS A 28 -11.78 3.23 7.84
N PHE A 29 -12.75 3.13 6.93
CA PHE A 29 -12.74 3.89 5.69
C PHE A 29 -13.08 5.36 5.99
N SER A 30 -12.08 6.24 5.89
CA SER A 30 -12.21 7.69 6.04
C SER A 30 -12.21 8.41 4.68
N GLY A 31 -12.51 7.70 3.60
CA GLY A 31 -12.46 8.25 2.26
C GLY A 31 -13.66 9.13 1.96
N GLU A 32 -13.42 10.42 1.77
CA GLU A 32 -14.45 11.37 1.31
C GLU A 32 -14.62 11.32 -0.23
N PRO A 33 -15.82 11.62 -0.78
CA PRO A 33 -16.06 11.71 -2.22
C PRO A 33 -15.07 12.62 -2.96
N GLU A 34 -14.62 13.69 -2.31
CA GLU A 34 -13.63 14.66 -2.78
C GLU A 34 -12.30 13.98 -3.14
N HIS A 35 -11.92 12.90 -2.46
CA HIS A 35 -10.72 12.14 -2.80
C HIS A 35 -10.83 11.47 -4.17
N VAL A 36 -12.02 11.00 -4.56
CA VAL A 36 -12.27 10.42 -5.89
C VAL A 36 -12.27 11.52 -6.94
N ILE A 37 -12.89 12.66 -6.64
CA ILE A 37 -12.88 13.85 -7.50
C ILE A 37 -11.43 14.30 -7.78
N ASN A 38 -10.61 14.42 -6.73
CA ASN A 38 -9.20 14.80 -6.85
C ASN A 38 -8.38 13.80 -7.66
N PHE A 39 -8.65 12.48 -7.52
CA PHE A 39 -8.01 11.46 -8.34
C PHE A 39 -8.31 11.67 -9.83
N PHE A 40 -9.58 11.91 -10.18
CA PHE A 40 -9.94 12.19 -11.57
C PHE A 40 -9.34 13.50 -12.09
N PHE A 41 -9.18 14.51 -11.23
CA PHE A 41 -8.45 15.73 -11.60
C PHE A 41 -6.96 15.47 -11.86
N MET A 42 -6.28 14.69 -11.02
CA MET A 42 -4.88 14.30 -11.25
C MET A 42 -4.73 13.51 -12.55
N LEU A 43 -5.63 12.54 -12.80
CA LEU A 43 -5.62 11.77 -14.04
C LEU A 43 -5.88 12.69 -15.25
N ALA A 44 -6.83 13.62 -15.15
CA ALA A 44 -7.07 14.60 -16.20
C ALA A 44 -5.86 15.52 -16.43
N GLU A 45 -5.12 15.87 -15.38
CA GLU A 45 -3.90 16.67 -15.48
C GLU A 45 -2.75 15.89 -16.14
N GLU A 46 -2.52 14.63 -15.75
CA GLU A 46 -1.54 13.75 -16.39
C GLU A 46 -1.88 13.52 -17.87
N VAL A 47 -3.15 13.23 -18.18
CA VAL A 47 -3.64 13.12 -19.55
C VAL A 47 -3.35 14.41 -20.32
N ARG A 48 -3.61 15.60 -19.74
CA ARG A 48 -3.27 16.89 -20.37
C ARG A 48 -1.77 17.09 -20.57
N GLN A 49 -0.94 16.67 -19.64
CA GLN A 49 0.52 16.75 -19.77
C GLN A 49 1.00 15.87 -20.94
N ILE A 50 0.51 14.62 -21.01
CA ILE A 50 0.81 13.69 -22.10
C ILE A 50 0.29 14.24 -23.44
N MET A 51 -0.95 14.72 -23.48
CA MET A 51 -1.53 15.39 -24.65
C MET A 51 -0.63 16.52 -25.15
N SER A 52 -0.17 17.39 -24.23
CA SER A 52 0.70 18.50 -24.57
C SER A 52 2.06 18.05 -25.09
N GLN A 53 2.64 16.99 -24.53
CA GLN A 53 3.91 16.40 -25.01
C GLN A 53 3.75 15.85 -26.44
N LEU A 54 2.59 15.28 -26.75
CA LEU A 54 2.23 14.77 -28.08
C LEU A 54 1.76 15.87 -29.06
N GLY A 55 1.64 17.12 -28.61
CA GLY A 55 1.26 18.26 -29.44
C GLY A 55 -0.24 18.53 -29.58
N PHE A 56 -1.07 17.94 -28.71
CA PHE A 56 -2.53 18.05 -28.74
C PHE A 56 -3.07 19.00 -27.66
N ARG A 57 -4.14 19.74 -28.01
CA ARG A 57 -4.87 20.63 -27.10
C ARG A 57 -6.17 20.04 -26.60
N THR A 58 -6.81 19.18 -27.41
CA THR A 58 -8.10 18.56 -27.07
C THR A 58 -8.09 17.07 -27.38
N LEU A 59 -8.92 16.29 -26.67
CA LEU A 59 -9.06 14.86 -26.95
C LEU A 59 -9.57 14.59 -28.37
N ASN A 60 -10.42 15.46 -28.92
CA ASN A 60 -10.92 15.34 -30.29
C ASN A 60 -9.81 15.41 -31.34
N GLU A 61 -8.74 16.18 -31.07
CA GLU A 61 -7.59 16.23 -31.98
C GLU A 61 -6.79 14.93 -31.98
N MET A 62 -6.87 14.12 -30.92
CA MET A 62 -6.19 12.82 -30.80
C MET A 62 -6.99 11.66 -31.39
N ILE A 63 -8.32 11.69 -31.28
CA ILE A 63 -9.18 10.60 -31.74
C ILE A 63 -8.99 10.41 -33.25
N GLY A 64 -8.71 9.16 -33.65
CA GLY A 64 -8.53 8.79 -35.06
C GLY A 64 -7.16 9.13 -35.65
N ARG A 65 -6.20 9.65 -34.88
CA ARG A 65 -4.82 9.95 -35.32
C ARG A 65 -3.95 8.70 -35.40
N SER A 66 -4.25 7.80 -36.33
CA SER A 66 -3.43 6.60 -36.57
C SER A 66 -2.02 6.93 -37.07
N ASP A 67 -1.80 8.12 -37.63
CA ASP A 67 -0.49 8.68 -37.99
C ASP A 67 0.42 8.97 -36.79
N MET A 68 -0.13 9.01 -35.57
CA MET A 68 0.62 9.21 -34.33
C MET A 68 0.93 7.90 -33.60
N LEU A 69 0.64 6.77 -34.23
CA LEU A 69 0.93 5.43 -33.74
C LEU A 69 2.06 4.81 -34.58
N GLU A 70 2.95 4.07 -33.93
CA GLU A 70 4.00 3.31 -34.60
C GLU A 70 4.08 1.87 -34.05
N VAL A 71 4.64 0.98 -34.86
CA VAL A 71 4.90 -0.40 -34.43
C VAL A 71 6.22 -0.46 -33.68
N ASP A 72 6.20 -1.03 -32.48
CA ASP A 72 7.40 -1.34 -31.72
C ASP A 72 8.21 -2.44 -32.43
N LYS A 73 9.36 -2.04 -32.98
CA LYS A 73 10.21 -2.92 -33.79
C LYS A 73 11.00 -3.92 -32.95
N GLU A 74 11.26 -3.62 -31.67
CA GLU A 74 12.01 -4.51 -30.78
C GLU A 74 11.19 -5.75 -30.42
N ILE A 75 9.88 -5.58 -30.19
CA ILE A 75 8.96 -6.68 -29.93
C ILE A 75 8.81 -7.60 -31.14
N LEU A 76 8.80 -7.03 -32.35
CA LEU A 76 8.74 -7.82 -33.58
C LEU A 76 10.02 -8.62 -33.84
N SER A 77 11.20 -8.08 -33.49
CA SER A 77 12.47 -8.79 -33.67
C SER A 77 12.64 -9.97 -32.72
N ASP A 78 12.07 -9.88 -31.51
CA ASP A 78 12.26 -10.88 -30.46
C ASP A 78 11.21 -12.03 -30.50
N ASN A 79 10.24 -11.97 -31.41
CA ASN A 79 9.16 -12.97 -31.50
C ASN A 79 8.87 -13.40 -32.95
N GLU A 80 9.41 -14.56 -33.33
CA GLU A 80 9.26 -15.15 -34.68
C GLU A 80 7.79 -15.28 -35.14
N LYS A 81 6.83 -15.44 -34.21
CA LYS A 81 5.41 -15.55 -34.57
C LYS A 81 4.79 -14.24 -35.07
N LEU A 82 5.41 -13.10 -34.77
CA LEU A 82 4.89 -11.78 -35.11
C LEU A 82 5.49 -11.22 -36.41
N GLN A 83 6.51 -11.86 -36.98
CA GLN A 83 7.25 -11.37 -38.16
C GLN A 83 6.39 -11.14 -39.41
N ASN A 84 5.24 -11.81 -39.52
CA ASN A 84 4.32 -11.69 -40.66
C ASN A 84 3.11 -10.80 -40.39
N ILE A 85 3.04 -10.11 -39.25
CA ILE A 85 1.94 -9.20 -38.94
C ILE A 85 2.19 -7.85 -39.62
N ASP A 86 1.36 -7.52 -40.60
CA ASP A 86 1.34 -6.20 -41.24
C ASP A 86 0.18 -5.35 -40.69
N LEU A 87 0.53 -4.31 -39.93
CA LEU A 87 -0.44 -3.34 -39.38
C LEU A 87 -0.56 -2.07 -40.24
N SER A 88 0.09 -2.00 -41.41
CA SER A 88 0.12 -0.79 -42.24
C SER A 88 -1.27 -0.27 -42.60
N LEU A 89 -2.24 -1.17 -42.84
CA LEU A 89 -3.63 -0.80 -43.12
C LEU A 89 -4.38 -0.23 -41.92
N LEU A 90 -4.02 -0.63 -40.69
CA LEU A 90 -4.60 -0.11 -39.45
C LEU A 90 -3.98 1.22 -39.05
N LEU A 91 -2.69 1.42 -39.36
CA LEU A 91 -1.95 2.64 -39.06
C LEU A 91 -2.15 3.74 -40.11
N ARG A 92 -2.78 3.44 -41.23
CA ARG A 92 -3.07 4.43 -42.28
C ARG A 92 -4.23 5.35 -41.85
N PRO A 93 -4.06 6.68 -41.87
CA PRO A 93 -5.15 7.62 -41.61
C PRO A 93 -6.34 7.39 -42.54
N ALA A 94 -7.55 7.39 -41.99
CA ALA A 94 -8.78 7.23 -42.79
C ALA A 94 -8.94 8.35 -43.84
N ALA A 95 -8.45 9.55 -43.54
CA ALA A 95 -8.49 10.70 -44.45
C ALA A 95 -7.57 10.51 -45.67
N ASP A 96 -6.49 9.75 -45.54
CA ASP A 96 -5.59 9.44 -46.66
C ASP A 96 -6.25 8.52 -47.69
N ILE A 97 -7.23 7.72 -47.24
CA ILE A 97 -8.02 6.82 -48.09
C ILE A 97 -9.25 7.56 -48.64
N ARG A 98 -9.90 8.36 -47.80
CA ARG A 98 -11.07 9.17 -48.16
C ARG A 98 -10.96 10.55 -47.48
N PRO A 99 -10.59 11.61 -48.23
CA PRO A 99 -10.34 12.95 -47.67
C PRO A 99 -11.51 13.56 -46.87
N GLU A 100 -12.74 13.14 -47.14
CA GLU A 100 -13.95 13.60 -46.44
C GLU A 100 -14.39 12.68 -45.28
N ALA A 101 -13.58 11.70 -44.92
CA ALA A 101 -13.90 10.83 -43.79
C ALA A 101 -13.64 11.55 -42.46
N ASP A 102 -14.68 11.67 -41.65
CA ASP A 102 -14.55 12.15 -40.28
C ASP A 102 -13.65 11.21 -39.46
N GLN A 103 -12.67 11.79 -38.77
CA GLN A 103 -11.70 11.03 -37.96
C GLN A 103 -12.09 10.96 -36.48
N TYR A 104 -13.15 11.67 -36.09
CA TYR A 104 -13.67 11.70 -34.73
C TYR A 104 -15.21 11.67 -34.73
N CYS A 105 -15.80 11.54 -33.55
CA CYS A 105 -17.26 11.45 -33.42
C CYS A 105 -17.92 12.81 -33.73
N ILE A 106 -18.52 12.94 -34.91
CA ILE A 106 -19.26 14.13 -35.35
C ILE A 106 -20.79 13.98 -35.25
N GLN A 107 -21.29 12.77 -35.02
CA GLN A 107 -22.72 12.45 -34.96
C GLN A 107 -23.04 11.76 -33.64
N LYS A 108 -24.10 12.22 -32.96
CA LYS A 108 -24.63 11.50 -31.81
C LYS A 108 -25.40 10.27 -32.31
N GLN A 109 -25.19 9.15 -31.63
CA GLN A 109 -25.96 7.94 -31.92
C GLN A 109 -27.37 8.09 -31.33
N ASP A 110 -28.39 7.92 -32.17
CA ASP A 110 -29.77 7.75 -31.70
C ASP A 110 -30.03 6.25 -31.50
N HIS A 111 -30.42 5.88 -30.29
CA HIS A 111 -30.68 4.50 -29.89
C HIS A 111 -32.17 4.13 -29.99
N GLY A 112 -33.06 5.06 -30.37
CA GLY A 112 -34.50 4.81 -30.52
C GLY A 112 -35.21 4.41 -29.22
N LEU A 113 -34.78 4.94 -28.08
CA LEU A 113 -35.32 4.59 -26.75
C LEU A 113 -36.75 5.09 -26.50
N ASP A 114 -37.21 6.03 -27.31
CA ASP A 114 -38.60 6.48 -27.38
C ASP A 114 -39.54 5.39 -27.92
N MET A 115 -39.02 4.46 -28.73
CA MET A 115 -39.77 3.34 -29.31
C MET A 115 -39.70 2.06 -28.45
N ALA A 116 -39.00 2.09 -27.31
CA ALA A 116 -38.87 0.92 -26.44
C ALA A 116 -40.20 0.54 -25.78
N LEU A 117 -40.51 -0.76 -25.72
CA LEU A 117 -41.72 -1.31 -25.08
C LEU A 117 -41.91 -0.80 -23.65
N ASP A 118 -40.80 -0.57 -22.93
CA ASP A 118 -40.81 -0.05 -21.57
C ASP A 118 -41.50 1.31 -21.42
N GLN A 119 -41.50 2.18 -22.44
CA GLN A 119 -42.22 3.45 -22.36
C GLN A 119 -43.71 3.22 -22.09
N LYS A 120 -44.28 2.21 -22.76
CA LYS A 120 -45.66 1.79 -22.57
C LYS A 120 -45.86 1.09 -21.23
N LEU A 121 -44.90 0.26 -20.80
CA LEU A 121 -44.97 -0.40 -19.48
C LEU A 121 -44.94 0.62 -18.33
N ILE A 122 -44.12 1.67 -18.44
CA ILE A 122 -44.05 2.78 -17.47
C ILE A 122 -45.38 3.51 -17.42
N GLU A 123 -45.96 3.83 -18.57
CA GLU A 123 -47.26 4.50 -18.63
C GLU A 123 -48.37 3.68 -17.95
N LEU A 124 -48.45 2.38 -18.27
CA LEU A 124 -49.43 1.46 -17.69
C LEU A 124 -49.19 1.21 -16.19
N SER A 125 -47.94 1.36 -15.72
CA SER A 125 -47.55 1.13 -14.32
C SER A 125 -47.70 2.38 -13.43
N LYS A 126 -48.14 3.53 -13.95
CA LYS A 126 -48.34 4.77 -13.17
C LYS A 126 -49.15 4.56 -11.87
N PRO A 127 -50.25 3.78 -11.83
CA PRO A 127 -50.97 3.54 -10.58
C PRO A 127 -50.11 2.88 -9.48
N ALA A 128 -49.22 1.96 -9.86
CA ALA A 128 -48.27 1.37 -8.93
C ALA A 128 -47.18 2.36 -8.51
N LEU A 129 -46.63 3.11 -9.48
CA LEU A 129 -45.53 4.07 -9.26
C LEU A 129 -45.92 5.30 -8.45
N GLU A 130 -47.18 5.76 -8.54
CA GLU A 130 -47.64 7.00 -7.90
C GLU A 130 -48.49 6.74 -6.66
N LYS A 131 -49.27 5.65 -6.65
CA LYS A 131 -50.28 5.38 -5.61
C LYS A 131 -50.04 4.05 -4.87
N GLY A 132 -49.04 3.26 -5.26
CA GLY A 132 -48.76 1.97 -4.63
C GLY A 132 -49.88 0.95 -4.80
N LEU A 133 -50.65 1.04 -5.90
CA LEU A 133 -51.72 0.09 -6.21
C LEU A 133 -51.20 -1.07 -7.07
N PRO A 134 -51.65 -2.32 -6.84
CA PRO A 134 -51.29 -3.44 -7.71
C PRO A 134 -51.74 -3.22 -9.16
N VAL A 135 -50.86 -3.53 -10.11
CA VAL A 135 -51.09 -3.38 -11.56
C VAL A 135 -50.78 -4.71 -12.24
N TYR A 136 -51.70 -5.15 -13.11
CA TYR A 136 -51.55 -6.32 -13.97
C TYR A 136 -51.65 -5.89 -15.44
N ILE A 137 -50.65 -6.23 -16.25
CA ILE A 137 -50.51 -5.80 -17.65
C ILE A 137 -50.36 -7.05 -18.53
N GLU A 138 -51.15 -7.15 -19.59
CA GLU A 138 -50.97 -8.16 -20.64
C GLU A 138 -50.61 -7.50 -21.97
N ILE A 139 -49.50 -7.91 -22.59
CA ILE A 139 -49.01 -7.27 -23.82
C ILE A 139 -48.12 -8.22 -24.65
N PRO A 140 -48.17 -8.20 -26.00
CA PRO A 140 -47.24 -8.96 -26.82
C PRO A 140 -45.81 -8.42 -26.73
N THR A 141 -44.82 -9.28 -26.93
CA THR A 141 -43.40 -8.92 -27.10
C THR A 141 -42.82 -9.57 -28.35
N HIS A 142 -41.84 -8.91 -28.95
CA HIS A 142 -41.15 -9.34 -30.16
C HIS A 142 -39.64 -9.28 -29.97
N ASN A 143 -38.91 -9.99 -30.83
CA ASN A 143 -37.44 -10.10 -30.76
C ASN A 143 -36.71 -8.75 -30.91
N VAL A 144 -37.40 -7.73 -31.44
CA VAL A 144 -36.90 -6.34 -31.55
C VAL A 144 -36.99 -5.56 -30.23
N ASP A 145 -37.79 -6.03 -29.26
CA ASP A 145 -37.88 -5.46 -27.91
C ASP A 145 -36.63 -5.87 -27.10
N ARG A 146 -35.49 -5.22 -27.41
CA ARG A 146 -34.14 -5.61 -26.96
C ARG A 146 -33.87 -5.53 -25.45
N ALA A 147 -34.71 -4.86 -24.68
CA ALA A 147 -34.62 -4.82 -23.22
C ALA A 147 -36.00 -4.48 -22.70
N VAL A 148 -36.58 -5.38 -21.92
CA VAL A 148 -37.95 -5.24 -21.38
C VAL A 148 -37.90 -5.30 -19.85
N GLY A 149 -38.50 -4.32 -19.19
CA GLY A 149 -38.56 -4.14 -17.74
C GLY A 149 -37.43 -3.31 -17.13
N THR A 150 -36.38 -2.98 -17.88
CA THR A 150 -35.20 -2.25 -17.38
C THR A 150 -35.47 -0.78 -17.08
N MET A 151 -36.08 -0.04 -18.00
CA MET A 151 -36.43 1.37 -17.78
C MET A 151 -37.59 1.49 -16.78
N LEU A 152 -38.52 0.54 -16.77
CA LEU A 152 -39.53 0.47 -15.71
C LEU A 152 -38.88 0.28 -14.33
N SER A 153 -37.89 -0.62 -14.22
CA SER A 153 -37.14 -0.80 -12.97
C SER A 153 -36.38 0.46 -12.57
N HIS A 154 -35.81 1.19 -13.53
CA HIS A 154 -35.22 2.51 -13.27
C HIS A 154 -36.23 3.47 -12.63
N GLU A 155 -37.45 3.57 -13.17
CA GLU A 155 -38.48 4.46 -12.61
C GLU A 155 -38.93 4.04 -11.20
N VAL A 156 -38.97 2.74 -10.89
CA VAL A 156 -39.22 2.24 -9.53
C VAL A 156 -38.06 2.62 -8.60
N THR A 157 -36.82 2.26 -8.95
CA THR A 157 -35.64 2.52 -8.10
C THR A 157 -35.38 4.01 -7.91
N LYS A 158 -35.70 4.85 -8.90
CA LYS A 158 -35.60 6.31 -8.79
C LYS A 158 -36.52 6.89 -7.71
N ARG A 159 -37.69 6.27 -7.46
CA ARG A 159 -38.68 6.72 -6.46
C ARG A 159 -38.52 6.02 -5.11
N TYR A 160 -38.25 4.72 -5.12
CA TYR A 160 -38.29 3.86 -3.94
C TYR A 160 -36.91 3.33 -3.51
N HIS A 161 -35.85 3.74 -4.21
CA HIS A 161 -34.48 3.32 -3.95
C HIS A 161 -34.33 1.79 -3.93
N LEU A 162 -33.46 1.26 -3.06
CA LEU A 162 -33.17 -0.17 -2.99
C LEU A 162 -34.35 -1.01 -2.46
N ALA A 163 -35.27 -0.40 -1.68
CA ALA A 163 -36.42 -1.11 -1.13
C ALA A 163 -37.39 -1.58 -2.23
N GLY A 164 -37.47 -0.84 -3.34
CA GLY A 164 -38.38 -1.15 -4.45
C GLY A 164 -39.86 -1.06 -4.06
N LEU A 165 -40.71 -1.74 -4.82
CA LEU A 165 -42.12 -1.90 -4.48
C LEU A 165 -42.33 -3.22 -3.71
N PRO A 166 -43.39 -3.33 -2.89
CA PRO A 166 -43.80 -4.61 -2.33
C PRO A 166 -43.95 -5.71 -3.39
N ALA A 167 -43.64 -6.95 -3.03
CA ALA A 167 -43.70 -8.09 -3.95
C ALA A 167 -45.08 -8.21 -4.64
N GLY A 168 -45.07 -8.36 -5.97
CA GLY A 168 -46.30 -8.54 -6.77
C GLY A 168 -47.07 -7.25 -7.09
N MET A 169 -46.51 -6.07 -6.82
CA MET A 169 -47.18 -4.79 -7.15
C MET A 169 -47.31 -4.53 -8.65
N ILE A 170 -46.33 -4.95 -9.45
CA ILE A 170 -46.42 -4.87 -10.91
C ILE A 170 -46.22 -6.26 -11.48
N HIS A 171 -47.25 -6.78 -12.15
CA HIS A 171 -47.20 -8.06 -12.84
C HIS A 171 -47.43 -7.82 -14.33
N ILE A 172 -46.43 -8.15 -15.14
CA ILE A 172 -46.48 -7.99 -16.60
C ILE A 172 -46.43 -9.37 -17.22
N LYS A 173 -47.52 -9.74 -17.87
CA LYS A 173 -47.64 -10.95 -18.68
C LYS A 173 -47.37 -10.63 -20.15
N LEU A 174 -46.32 -11.23 -20.68
CA LEU A 174 -45.83 -11.11 -22.04
C LEU A 174 -46.19 -12.38 -22.82
N PHE A 175 -46.47 -12.21 -24.11
CA PHE A 175 -46.71 -13.33 -25.03
C PHE A 175 -45.90 -13.11 -26.31
N GLY A 176 -45.20 -14.13 -26.79
CA GLY A 176 -44.35 -14.06 -28.00
C GLY A 176 -42.88 -14.34 -27.72
N SER A 177 -41.99 -13.88 -28.60
CA SER A 177 -40.54 -14.12 -28.47
C SER A 177 -39.85 -12.84 -28.02
N ALA A 178 -39.36 -12.78 -26.79
CA ALA A 178 -38.69 -11.60 -26.26
C ALA A 178 -37.30 -11.40 -26.88
N GLY A 179 -36.91 -10.14 -27.04
CA GLY A 179 -35.58 -9.77 -27.49
C GLY A 179 -34.48 -10.12 -26.49
N GLN A 180 -33.30 -9.54 -26.68
CA GLN A 180 -32.23 -9.70 -25.70
C GLN A 180 -32.63 -9.09 -24.34
N SER A 181 -31.91 -9.42 -23.27
CA SER A 181 -31.97 -8.70 -21.98
C SER A 181 -33.36 -8.56 -21.33
N LEU A 182 -34.26 -9.53 -21.51
CA LEU A 182 -35.53 -9.58 -20.80
C LEU A 182 -35.30 -9.54 -19.28
N GLY A 183 -35.86 -8.55 -18.59
CA GLY A 183 -35.71 -8.38 -17.15
C GLY A 183 -34.29 -8.01 -16.70
N ALA A 184 -33.49 -7.37 -17.56
CA ALA A 184 -32.20 -6.85 -17.12
C ALA A 184 -32.39 -5.78 -16.02
N PHE A 185 -31.66 -5.93 -14.91
CA PHE A 185 -31.73 -5.11 -13.71
C PHE A 185 -33.12 -5.02 -13.05
N LEU A 186 -33.96 -6.06 -13.23
CA LEU A 186 -35.33 -6.06 -12.73
C LEU A 186 -35.35 -5.94 -11.19
N CYS A 187 -35.97 -4.89 -10.67
CA CYS A 187 -35.97 -4.57 -9.23
C CYS A 187 -37.11 -5.23 -8.46
N HIS A 188 -37.02 -5.18 -7.13
CA HIS A 188 -38.06 -5.72 -6.24
C HIS A 188 -39.45 -5.12 -6.50
N GLY A 189 -40.47 -5.98 -6.48
CA GLY A 189 -41.87 -5.63 -6.70
C GLY A 189 -42.39 -5.79 -8.14
N ILE A 190 -41.50 -6.07 -9.11
CA ILE A 190 -41.88 -6.33 -10.51
C ILE A 190 -41.77 -7.83 -10.82
N THR A 191 -42.82 -8.39 -11.44
CA THR A 191 -42.84 -9.74 -12.00
C THR A 191 -43.01 -9.67 -13.51
N LEU A 192 -42.08 -10.26 -14.26
CA LEU A 192 -42.20 -10.50 -15.69
C LEU A 192 -42.54 -11.97 -15.92
N GLU A 193 -43.69 -12.24 -16.52
CA GLU A 193 -44.14 -13.57 -16.89
C GLU A 193 -44.24 -13.66 -18.41
N LEU A 194 -43.46 -14.52 -19.05
CA LEU A 194 -43.42 -14.70 -20.50
C LEU A 194 -43.96 -16.07 -20.87
N GLU A 195 -45.08 -16.06 -21.59
CA GLU A 195 -45.60 -17.22 -22.32
C GLU A 195 -44.99 -17.21 -23.73
N GLY A 196 -43.85 -17.89 -23.90
CA GLY A 196 -43.00 -17.78 -25.08
C GLY A 196 -41.53 -18.18 -24.83
N ASP A 197 -40.65 -17.58 -25.62
CA ASP A 197 -39.19 -17.78 -25.59
C ASP A 197 -38.45 -16.43 -25.54
N SER A 198 -37.18 -16.42 -25.13
CA SER A 198 -36.37 -15.19 -25.05
C SER A 198 -34.95 -15.40 -25.56
N ASN A 199 -34.38 -14.38 -26.21
CA ASN A 199 -32.96 -14.35 -26.56
C ASN A 199 -32.05 -14.14 -25.33
N ASP A 200 -30.73 -14.09 -25.56
CA ASP A 200 -29.66 -13.90 -24.58
C ASP A 200 -29.90 -12.77 -23.56
N TYR A 201 -29.26 -12.90 -22.41
CA TYR A 201 -29.19 -11.98 -21.27
C TYR A 201 -30.46 -11.86 -20.43
N VAL A 202 -31.34 -12.87 -20.46
CA VAL A 202 -32.50 -12.93 -19.56
C VAL A 202 -32.04 -12.79 -18.10
N GLY A 203 -32.60 -11.81 -17.38
CA GLY A 203 -32.28 -11.54 -15.98
C GLY A 203 -30.85 -11.07 -15.72
N LYS A 204 -30.17 -10.47 -16.70
CA LYS A 204 -28.85 -9.86 -16.49
C LYS A 204 -28.90 -8.83 -15.35
N GLY A 205 -28.09 -9.00 -14.33
CA GLY A 205 -28.07 -8.09 -13.18
C GLY A 205 -29.39 -8.07 -12.38
N LEU A 206 -30.18 -9.15 -12.40
CA LEU A 206 -31.43 -9.26 -11.64
C LEU A 206 -31.25 -8.75 -10.20
N SER A 207 -32.11 -7.81 -9.81
CA SER A 207 -31.95 -6.96 -8.61
C SER A 207 -33.18 -7.00 -7.69
N GLY A 208 -33.81 -8.17 -7.59
CA GLY A 208 -34.90 -8.46 -6.65
C GLY A 208 -36.27 -8.74 -7.30
N GLY A 209 -36.40 -8.52 -8.61
CA GLY A 209 -37.60 -8.86 -9.36
C GLY A 209 -37.79 -10.37 -9.57
N ARG A 210 -38.93 -10.75 -10.15
CA ARG A 210 -39.23 -12.13 -10.54
C ARG A 210 -39.35 -12.26 -12.05
N ILE A 211 -38.71 -13.27 -12.62
CA ILE A 211 -38.82 -13.62 -14.05
C ILE A 211 -39.38 -15.04 -14.18
N VAL A 212 -40.37 -15.22 -15.04
CA VAL A 212 -40.98 -16.51 -15.32
C VAL A 212 -41.02 -16.67 -16.84
N VAL A 213 -40.50 -17.75 -17.39
CA VAL A 213 -40.59 -18.06 -18.83
C VAL A 213 -41.08 -19.49 -19.01
N TYR A 214 -42.10 -19.67 -19.85
CA TYR A 214 -42.63 -20.99 -20.19
C TYR A 214 -43.19 -21.00 -21.62
N PRO A 215 -43.21 -22.15 -22.31
CA PRO A 215 -43.70 -22.24 -23.69
C PRO A 215 -45.19 -21.89 -23.83
N PRO A 216 -45.62 -21.40 -25.00
CA PRO A 216 -47.03 -21.13 -25.27
C PRO A 216 -47.94 -22.34 -25.03
N LYS A 217 -49.14 -22.10 -24.52
CA LYS A 217 -50.15 -23.16 -24.35
C LYS A 217 -50.46 -23.83 -25.70
N GLY A 218 -50.35 -25.15 -25.73
CA GLY A 218 -50.55 -25.95 -26.95
C GLY A 218 -49.28 -26.26 -27.74
N SER A 219 -48.10 -25.88 -27.23
CA SER A 219 -46.81 -26.32 -27.78
C SER A 219 -46.73 -27.86 -27.84
N HIS A 220 -46.29 -28.40 -28.98
CA HIS A 220 -46.21 -29.85 -29.22
C HIS A 220 -44.84 -30.47 -28.87
N PHE A 221 -43.85 -29.65 -28.53
CA PHE A 221 -42.52 -30.10 -28.12
C PHE A 221 -42.44 -30.24 -26.60
N ASP A 222 -41.51 -31.09 -26.15
CA ASP A 222 -41.23 -31.27 -24.73
C ASP A 222 -40.31 -30.14 -24.22
N PRO A 223 -40.77 -29.27 -23.30
CA PRO A 223 -40.00 -28.11 -22.87
C PRO A 223 -38.61 -28.48 -22.34
N LYS A 224 -38.48 -29.59 -21.61
CA LYS A 224 -37.21 -30.00 -20.98
C LYS A 224 -36.11 -30.37 -21.98
N GLU A 225 -36.46 -30.64 -23.24
CA GLU A 225 -35.49 -30.95 -24.31
C GLU A 225 -35.31 -29.78 -25.29
N ASN A 226 -35.94 -28.62 -25.04
CA ASN A 226 -35.92 -27.48 -25.96
C ASN A 226 -35.48 -26.20 -25.25
N VAL A 227 -34.75 -25.36 -25.98
CA VAL A 227 -34.26 -24.08 -25.47
C VAL A 227 -35.41 -23.07 -25.40
N VAL A 228 -35.62 -22.47 -24.23
CA VAL A 228 -36.64 -21.43 -23.99
C VAL A 228 -36.04 -20.08 -23.61
N ILE A 229 -34.78 -20.07 -23.18
CA ILE A 229 -33.99 -18.86 -22.95
C ILE A 229 -32.61 -19.00 -23.61
N GLY A 230 -32.16 -17.95 -24.31
CA GLY A 230 -30.92 -17.92 -25.07
C GLY A 230 -29.63 -18.02 -24.24
N ASN A 231 -28.50 -17.87 -24.92
CA ASN A 231 -27.16 -18.26 -24.47
C ASN A 231 -26.84 -17.89 -23.03
N VAL A 232 -26.80 -16.59 -22.72
CA VAL A 232 -26.38 -16.11 -21.40
C VAL A 232 -27.60 -15.78 -20.55
N ALA A 233 -27.83 -16.42 -19.41
CA ALA A 233 -28.92 -16.07 -18.50
C ALA A 233 -28.44 -15.82 -17.07
N LEU A 234 -29.09 -14.88 -16.38
CA LEU A 234 -28.82 -14.47 -14.99
C LEU A 234 -27.38 -14.00 -14.75
N TYR A 235 -26.75 -13.41 -15.77
CA TYR A 235 -25.38 -12.90 -15.68
C TYR A 235 -25.28 -11.79 -14.63
N GLY A 236 -24.52 -12.01 -13.56
CA GLY A 236 -24.32 -11.03 -12.50
C GLY A 236 -25.58 -10.72 -11.69
N ALA A 237 -26.56 -11.63 -11.63
CA ALA A 237 -27.74 -11.49 -10.80
C ALA A 237 -27.33 -11.33 -9.32
N ILE A 238 -27.87 -10.34 -8.61
CA ILE A 238 -27.49 -10.03 -7.22
C ILE A 238 -28.54 -10.51 -6.21
N ILE A 239 -29.82 -10.50 -6.57
CA ILE A 239 -30.94 -10.98 -5.76
C ILE A 239 -32.17 -11.12 -6.66
N GLY A 240 -33.15 -11.95 -6.31
CA GLY A 240 -34.40 -12.11 -7.05
C GLY A 240 -34.76 -13.57 -7.31
N GLU A 241 -35.81 -13.78 -8.10
CA GLU A 241 -36.33 -15.13 -8.40
C GLU A 241 -36.49 -15.33 -9.91
N ALA A 242 -36.14 -16.52 -10.41
CA ALA A 242 -36.35 -16.84 -11.82
C ALA A 242 -36.76 -18.30 -12.05
N TYR A 243 -37.81 -18.53 -12.85
CA TYR A 243 -38.38 -19.85 -13.10
C TYR A 243 -38.53 -20.11 -14.61
N PHE A 244 -37.85 -21.11 -15.13
CA PHE A 244 -37.74 -21.37 -16.57
C PHE A 244 -38.19 -22.79 -16.90
N ASN A 245 -39.36 -22.94 -17.53
CA ASN A 245 -39.89 -24.22 -17.99
C ASN A 245 -39.30 -24.56 -19.36
N GLY A 246 -38.11 -25.15 -19.33
CA GLY A 246 -37.34 -25.57 -20.49
C GLY A 246 -35.84 -25.42 -20.28
N THR A 247 -35.05 -25.61 -21.34
CA THR A 247 -33.58 -25.57 -21.29
C THR A 247 -33.04 -24.15 -21.51
N ALA A 248 -32.01 -23.78 -20.75
CA ALA A 248 -31.15 -22.63 -21.04
C ALA A 248 -30.03 -23.04 -21.99
N GLU A 249 -29.76 -22.24 -23.03
CA GLU A 249 -28.92 -22.65 -24.17
C GLU A 249 -27.49 -23.06 -23.80
N GLU A 250 -26.57 -22.14 -23.48
CA GLU A 250 -25.14 -22.47 -23.27
C GLU A 250 -24.64 -22.04 -21.88
N ARG A 251 -24.87 -20.78 -21.47
CA ARG A 251 -24.35 -20.15 -20.25
C ARG A 251 -25.45 -19.74 -19.27
N PHE A 252 -25.64 -20.51 -18.20
CA PHE A 252 -26.67 -20.24 -17.18
C PHE A 252 -26.06 -19.87 -15.82
N CYS A 253 -26.56 -18.81 -15.18
CA CYS A 253 -26.15 -18.38 -13.83
C CYS A 253 -24.66 -18.03 -13.67
N VAL A 254 -24.10 -17.36 -14.68
CA VAL A 254 -22.73 -16.85 -14.59
C VAL A 254 -22.67 -15.67 -13.61
N ARG A 255 -21.86 -15.76 -12.55
CA ARG A 255 -21.76 -14.74 -11.48
C ARG A 255 -23.08 -14.46 -10.75
N ASN A 256 -23.96 -15.44 -10.63
CA ASN A 256 -25.11 -15.29 -9.75
C ASN A 256 -24.61 -15.14 -8.29
N SER A 257 -24.98 -14.04 -7.64
CA SER A 257 -24.48 -13.63 -6.33
C SER A 257 -25.58 -13.62 -5.26
N GLY A 258 -26.81 -14.03 -5.60
CA GLY A 258 -27.92 -14.06 -4.63
C GLY A 258 -29.31 -14.32 -5.19
N ALA A 259 -29.47 -14.52 -6.50
CA ALA A 259 -30.76 -14.90 -7.06
C ALA A 259 -31.05 -16.40 -6.88
N LYS A 260 -32.33 -16.72 -6.66
CA LYS A 260 -32.86 -18.08 -6.55
C LYS A 260 -33.52 -18.46 -7.87
N THR A 261 -33.13 -19.58 -8.48
CA THR A 261 -33.69 -19.97 -9.77
C THR A 261 -33.89 -21.46 -9.96
N VAL A 262 -34.89 -21.81 -10.77
CA VAL A 262 -35.18 -23.17 -11.21
C VAL A 262 -35.25 -23.22 -12.74
N VAL A 263 -34.59 -24.21 -13.33
CA VAL A 263 -34.56 -24.45 -14.78
C VAL A 263 -34.67 -25.95 -15.07
N GLU A 264 -35.27 -26.32 -16.20
CA GLU A 264 -35.45 -27.73 -16.58
C GLU A 264 -34.27 -28.33 -17.36
N GLY A 265 -33.31 -27.51 -17.76
CA GLY A 265 -32.07 -27.97 -18.40
C GLY A 265 -31.08 -26.83 -18.60
N VAL A 266 -29.80 -27.17 -18.71
CA VAL A 266 -28.71 -26.21 -18.95
C VAL A 266 -27.74 -26.82 -19.96
N GLY A 267 -27.26 -26.02 -20.92
CA GLY A 267 -26.16 -26.39 -21.80
C GLY A 267 -24.80 -26.54 -21.12
N ASP A 268 -23.73 -26.31 -21.88
CA ASP A 268 -22.39 -26.69 -21.45
C ASP A 268 -21.85 -25.93 -20.23
N HIS A 269 -22.34 -24.72 -19.96
CA HIS A 269 -21.80 -23.84 -18.93
C HIS A 269 -22.86 -23.42 -17.91
N GLY A 270 -22.97 -24.17 -16.80
CA GLY A 270 -23.86 -23.82 -15.68
C GLY A 270 -23.10 -23.34 -14.45
N CYS A 271 -23.61 -22.31 -13.78
CA CYS A 271 -23.14 -21.85 -12.47
C CYS A 271 -21.65 -21.44 -12.41
N GLU A 272 -21.14 -20.79 -13.46
CA GLU A 272 -19.76 -20.31 -13.49
C GLU A 272 -19.56 -19.08 -12.58
N TYR A 273 -18.47 -19.04 -11.80
CA TYR A 273 -18.09 -17.90 -10.94
C TYR A 273 -19.20 -17.40 -10.00
N MET A 274 -20.09 -18.29 -9.61
CA MET A 274 -21.18 -18.01 -8.68
C MET A 274 -20.58 -17.62 -7.30
N THR A 275 -21.22 -16.70 -6.55
CA THR A 275 -20.73 -16.24 -5.21
C THR A 275 -21.79 -16.03 -4.10
N GLY A 276 -23.06 -16.38 -4.28
CA GLY A 276 -24.10 -16.40 -3.24
C GLY A 276 -25.54 -16.80 -3.64
N GLY A 277 -25.78 -17.26 -4.87
CA GLY A 277 -27.11 -17.63 -5.35
C GLY A 277 -27.52 -19.08 -5.02
N THR A 278 -28.75 -19.44 -5.38
CA THR A 278 -29.25 -20.83 -5.27
C THR A 278 -29.88 -21.26 -6.58
N VAL A 279 -29.46 -22.41 -7.12
CA VAL A 279 -29.93 -22.94 -8.41
C VAL A 279 -30.51 -24.34 -8.22
N VAL A 280 -31.65 -24.62 -8.82
CA VAL A 280 -32.19 -25.98 -8.98
C VAL A 280 -32.27 -26.30 -10.47
N VAL A 281 -31.63 -27.39 -10.89
CA VAL A 281 -31.70 -27.90 -12.27
C VAL A 281 -32.47 -29.22 -12.25
N LEU A 282 -33.65 -29.23 -12.87
CA LEU A 282 -34.55 -30.39 -12.89
C LEU A 282 -34.30 -31.34 -14.08
N GLY A 283 -33.37 -31.02 -14.97
CA GLY A 283 -33.02 -31.91 -16.09
C GLY A 283 -31.54 -31.85 -16.46
N LYS A 284 -31.24 -32.05 -17.73
CA LYS A 284 -29.87 -32.28 -18.20
C LYS A 284 -28.97 -31.05 -17.97
N THR A 285 -27.70 -31.33 -17.69
CA THR A 285 -26.61 -30.36 -17.59
C THR A 285 -25.55 -30.68 -18.64
N GLY A 286 -24.75 -29.69 -19.06
CA GLY A 286 -23.59 -29.88 -19.92
C GLY A 286 -22.24 -29.79 -19.18
N ARG A 287 -21.14 -29.81 -19.94
CA ARG A 287 -19.81 -30.32 -19.52
C ARG A 287 -19.01 -29.53 -18.47
N TYR A 288 -19.27 -28.24 -18.29
CA TYR A 288 -18.43 -27.31 -17.53
C TYR A 288 -19.18 -26.71 -16.33
N PHE A 289 -20.04 -27.49 -15.70
CA PHE A 289 -20.82 -27.02 -14.56
C PHE A 289 -19.93 -26.63 -13.36
N ALA A 290 -20.26 -25.53 -12.69
CA ALA A 290 -19.61 -25.02 -11.47
C ALA A 290 -18.15 -24.54 -11.59
N ALA A 291 -17.67 -24.23 -12.80
CA ALA A 291 -16.32 -23.67 -12.97
C ALA A 291 -16.17 -22.34 -12.22
N GLY A 292 -15.23 -22.27 -11.26
CA GLY A 292 -14.99 -21.06 -10.46
C GLY A 292 -16.06 -20.74 -9.39
N MET A 293 -17.00 -21.65 -9.12
CA MET A 293 -18.04 -21.50 -8.09
C MET A 293 -17.42 -21.47 -6.67
N SER A 294 -17.81 -20.52 -5.82
CA SER A 294 -17.10 -20.29 -4.55
C SER A 294 -17.97 -20.01 -3.31
N GLY A 295 -19.24 -19.62 -3.45
CA GLY A 295 -20.09 -19.23 -2.30
C GLY A 295 -21.54 -19.72 -2.35
N ASP A 296 -21.87 -20.71 -3.17
CA ASP A 296 -23.23 -20.96 -3.64
C ASP A 296 -23.68 -22.39 -3.40
N ILE A 297 -24.95 -22.66 -3.69
CA ILE A 297 -25.51 -24.01 -3.68
C ILE A 297 -26.28 -24.23 -4.97
N ALA A 298 -25.98 -25.33 -5.66
CA ALA A 298 -26.78 -25.83 -6.77
C ALA A 298 -27.29 -27.25 -6.46
N TYR A 299 -28.55 -27.50 -6.74
CA TYR A 299 -29.17 -28.82 -6.67
C TYR A 299 -29.44 -29.31 -8.08
N VAL A 300 -28.82 -30.43 -8.47
CA VAL A 300 -28.93 -30.97 -9.83
C VAL A 300 -29.56 -32.34 -9.77
N PHE A 301 -30.63 -32.54 -10.54
CA PHE A 301 -31.27 -33.85 -10.70
C PHE A 301 -30.46 -34.71 -11.68
N ASP A 302 -29.73 -35.72 -11.20
CA ASP A 302 -28.83 -36.54 -12.02
C ASP A 302 -29.57 -37.71 -12.70
N LEU A 303 -30.38 -37.36 -13.71
CA LEU A 303 -31.23 -38.31 -14.45
C LEU A 303 -30.49 -39.51 -15.06
N ASP A 304 -29.25 -39.32 -15.51
CA ASP A 304 -28.47 -40.34 -16.23
C ASP A 304 -27.24 -40.84 -15.46
N GLY A 305 -27.06 -40.42 -14.21
CA GLY A 305 -25.93 -40.81 -13.37
C GLY A 305 -24.57 -40.29 -13.86
N LYS A 306 -24.57 -39.26 -14.70
CA LYS A 306 -23.35 -38.74 -15.37
C LYS A 306 -22.97 -37.34 -14.94
N PHE A 307 -23.71 -36.71 -14.04
CA PHE A 307 -23.44 -35.33 -13.63
C PHE A 307 -22.01 -35.11 -13.13
N GLN A 308 -21.44 -36.09 -12.40
CA GLN A 308 -20.06 -36.00 -11.91
C GLN A 308 -19.03 -35.77 -13.03
N SER A 309 -19.24 -36.34 -14.23
CA SER A 309 -18.35 -36.15 -15.38
C SER A 309 -18.52 -34.80 -16.08
N ARG A 310 -19.60 -34.07 -15.75
CA ARG A 310 -20.00 -32.79 -16.34
C ARG A 310 -19.75 -31.60 -15.39
N CYS A 311 -19.28 -31.87 -14.17
CA CYS A 311 -18.97 -30.87 -13.17
C CYS A 311 -17.46 -30.67 -13.07
N ASN A 312 -17.01 -29.42 -12.95
CA ASN A 312 -15.63 -29.09 -12.64
C ASN A 312 -15.38 -29.23 -11.12
N PRO A 313 -14.54 -30.20 -10.68
CA PRO A 313 -14.33 -30.51 -9.27
C PRO A 313 -13.27 -29.65 -8.56
N GLU A 314 -12.71 -28.64 -9.24
CA GLU A 314 -11.57 -27.84 -8.73
C GLU A 314 -11.88 -27.20 -7.38
N LEU A 315 -13.06 -26.57 -7.24
CA LEU A 315 -13.43 -25.80 -6.06
C LEU A 315 -14.65 -26.35 -5.30
N VAL A 316 -15.37 -27.32 -5.89
CA VAL A 316 -16.64 -27.84 -5.35
C VAL A 316 -16.55 -29.33 -5.01
N ASP A 317 -17.36 -29.72 -4.04
CA ASP A 317 -17.69 -31.11 -3.72
C ASP A 317 -19.10 -31.43 -4.21
N LEU A 318 -19.35 -32.70 -4.48
CA LEU A 318 -20.65 -33.25 -4.85
C LEU A 318 -21.17 -34.05 -3.66
N ASP A 319 -22.10 -33.46 -2.92
CA ASP A 319 -22.70 -34.04 -1.71
C ASP A 319 -24.11 -34.57 -2.03
N LYS A 320 -24.61 -35.46 -1.17
CA LYS A 320 -26.02 -35.86 -1.17
C LYS A 320 -26.87 -34.79 -0.49
N VAL A 321 -28.16 -34.71 -0.85
CA VAL A 321 -29.13 -33.81 -0.21
C VAL A 321 -29.73 -34.52 1.02
N GLU A 322 -29.06 -34.41 2.16
CA GLU A 322 -29.45 -35.09 3.42
C GLU A 322 -29.88 -34.11 4.53
N GLU A 323 -29.42 -32.86 4.49
CA GLU A 323 -29.74 -31.85 5.50
C GLU A 323 -31.19 -31.33 5.34
N GLU A 324 -31.92 -31.16 6.45
CA GLU A 324 -33.33 -30.73 6.42
C GLU A 324 -33.54 -29.37 5.73
N GLU A 325 -32.61 -28.42 5.91
CA GLU A 325 -32.68 -27.10 5.28
C GLU A 325 -32.50 -27.17 3.76
N ASP A 326 -31.62 -28.05 3.28
CA ASP A 326 -31.41 -28.27 1.85
C ASP A 326 -32.64 -28.93 1.22
N ILE A 327 -33.20 -29.94 1.88
CA ILE A 327 -34.43 -30.64 1.48
C ILE A 327 -35.60 -29.65 1.40
N PHE A 328 -35.77 -28.80 2.42
CA PHE A 328 -36.81 -27.78 2.44
C PHE A 328 -36.64 -26.77 1.31
N THR A 329 -35.41 -26.30 1.07
CA THR A 329 -35.10 -25.34 0.01
C THR A 329 -35.40 -25.92 -1.37
N LEU A 330 -34.91 -27.13 -1.65
CA LEU A 330 -35.12 -27.84 -2.91
C LEU A 330 -36.61 -28.09 -3.19
N ARG A 331 -37.35 -28.56 -2.18
CA ARG A 331 -38.81 -28.80 -2.27
C ARG A 331 -39.57 -27.51 -2.52
N THR A 332 -39.25 -26.45 -1.78
CA THR A 332 -39.89 -25.13 -1.92
C THR A 332 -39.65 -24.55 -3.31
N MET A 333 -38.41 -24.56 -3.79
CA MET A 333 -38.07 -24.02 -5.10
C MET A 333 -38.76 -24.80 -6.23
N SER A 334 -38.79 -26.14 -6.15
CA SER A 334 -39.50 -26.99 -7.11
C SER A 334 -41.01 -26.72 -7.13
N GLN A 335 -41.63 -26.51 -5.95
CA GLN A 335 -43.05 -26.13 -5.84
C GLN A 335 -43.33 -24.75 -6.41
N GLN A 336 -42.47 -23.76 -6.17
CA GLN A 336 -42.61 -22.43 -6.76
C GLN A 336 -42.48 -22.49 -8.28
N HIS A 337 -41.54 -23.29 -8.79
CA HIS A 337 -41.39 -23.50 -10.23
C HIS A 337 -42.66 -24.10 -10.84
N GLN A 338 -43.23 -25.15 -10.24
CA GLN A 338 -44.53 -25.72 -10.65
C GLN A 338 -45.65 -24.67 -10.61
N ARG A 339 -45.74 -23.88 -9.53
CA ARG A 339 -46.77 -22.85 -9.35
C ARG A 339 -46.71 -21.75 -10.41
N HIS A 340 -45.51 -21.30 -10.76
CA HIS A 340 -45.32 -20.18 -11.67
C HIS A 340 -45.33 -20.57 -13.15
N THR A 341 -44.88 -21.77 -13.49
CA THR A 341 -44.73 -22.19 -14.90
C THR A 341 -45.73 -23.25 -15.35
N ASN A 342 -46.47 -23.85 -14.41
CA ASN A 342 -47.27 -25.06 -14.64
C ASN A 342 -46.47 -26.24 -15.21
N SER A 343 -45.15 -26.27 -15.00
CA SER A 343 -44.26 -27.35 -15.44
C SER A 343 -44.79 -28.74 -15.05
N GLN A 344 -44.83 -29.63 -16.04
CA GLN A 344 -45.16 -31.04 -15.83
C GLN A 344 -44.01 -31.76 -15.10
N LEU A 345 -42.76 -31.50 -15.48
CA LEU A 345 -41.58 -32.09 -14.85
C LEU A 345 -41.51 -31.73 -13.36
N ALA A 346 -41.73 -30.46 -13.02
CA ALA A 346 -41.78 -30.01 -11.63
C ALA A 346 -42.92 -30.68 -10.85
N ARG A 347 -44.09 -30.88 -11.48
CA ARG A 347 -45.22 -31.60 -10.87
C ARG A 347 -44.87 -33.05 -10.56
N GLU A 348 -44.20 -33.74 -11.49
CA GLU A 348 -43.73 -35.11 -11.31
C GLU A 348 -42.69 -35.20 -10.17
N VAL A 349 -41.70 -34.30 -10.18
CA VAL A 349 -40.66 -34.21 -9.14
C VAL A 349 -41.25 -33.93 -7.76
N VAL A 350 -42.22 -33.02 -7.65
CA VAL A 350 -42.87 -32.67 -6.37
C VAL A 350 -43.79 -33.80 -5.88
N ALA A 351 -44.45 -34.52 -6.79
CA ALA A 351 -45.35 -35.62 -6.44
C ALA A 351 -44.60 -36.85 -5.92
N ASP A 352 -43.42 -37.16 -6.49
CA ASP A 352 -42.59 -38.31 -6.13
C ASP A 352 -41.28 -37.90 -5.42
N PHE A 353 -41.32 -36.78 -4.70
CA PHE A 353 -40.13 -36.11 -4.17
C PHE A 353 -39.25 -37.00 -3.29
N GLU A 354 -39.87 -37.77 -2.37
CA GLU A 354 -39.14 -38.61 -1.41
C GLU A 354 -38.34 -39.74 -2.11
N ASN A 355 -38.86 -40.28 -3.22
CA ASN A 355 -38.19 -41.33 -3.98
C ASN A 355 -37.13 -40.77 -4.94
N LEU A 356 -37.30 -39.53 -5.40
CA LEU A 356 -36.36 -38.86 -6.31
C LEU A 356 -35.25 -38.12 -5.57
N LEU A 357 -35.43 -37.79 -4.30
CA LEU A 357 -34.44 -37.08 -3.48
C LEU A 357 -33.01 -37.69 -3.54
N PRO A 358 -32.81 -39.03 -3.48
CA PRO A 358 -31.48 -39.62 -3.57
C PRO A 358 -30.75 -39.40 -4.91
N GLN A 359 -31.47 -38.99 -5.96
CA GLN A 359 -30.91 -38.68 -7.29
C GLN A 359 -30.54 -37.20 -7.44
N PHE A 360 -30.85 -36.36 -6.44
CA PHE A 360 -30.38 -34.98 -6.42
C PHE A 360 -28.96 -34.90 -5.85
N ILE A 361 -28.10 -34.19 -6.56
CA ILE A 361 -26.73 -33.91 -6.16
C ILE A 361 -26.64 -32.45 -5.73
N LYS A 362 -26.09 -32.21 -4.54
CA LYS A 362 -25.74 -30.89 -4.04
C LYS A 362 -24.33 -30.54 -4.48
N VAL A 363 -24.18 -29.49 -5.28
CA VAL A 363 -22.88 -28.90 -5.61
C VAL A 363 -22.53 -27.87 -4.55
N PHE A 364 -21.44 -28.11 -3.82
CA PHE A 364 -21.09 -27.33 -2.64
C PHE A 364 -19.60 -26.90 -2.65
N PRO A 365 -19.28 -25.60 -2.77
CA PRO A 365 -17.91 -25.13 -2.71
C PRO A 365 -17.20 -25.47 -1.39
N ARG A 366 -15.99 -26.04 -1.48
CA ARG A 366 -15.19 -26.46 -0.32
C ARG A 366 -14.88 -25.33 0.65
N ASP A 367 -14.60 -24.15 0.13
CA ASP A 367 -14.32 -22.96 0.93
C ASP A 367 -15.56 -22.53 1.71
N TYR A 368 -16.71 -22.51 1.04
CA TYR A 368 -17.98 -22.16 1.69
C TYR A 368 -18.38 -23.19 2.75
N LYS A 369 -18.23 -24.48 2.45
CA LYS A 369 -18.42 -25.59 3.41
C LYS A 369 -17.55 -25.43 4.66
N ARG A 370 -16.27 -25.05 4.50
CA ARG A 370 -15.35 -24.76 5.63
C ARG A 370 -15.78 -23.56 6.46
N VAL A 371 -16.31 -22.51 5.84
CA VAL A 371 -16.80 -21.33 6.55
C VAL A 371 -18.05 -21.67 7.36
N LEU A 372 -19.02 -22.37 6.77
CA LEU A 372 -20.24 -22.79 7.46
C LEU A 372 -19.95 -23.75 8.62
N ALA A 373 -19.02 -24.68 8.47
CA ALA A 373 -18.59 -25.56 9.56
C ALA A 373 -18.02 -24.76 10.74
N LYS A 374 -17.16 -23.77 10.47
CA LYS A 374 -16.64 -22.88 11.52
C LYS A 374 -17.72 -22.05 12.20
N MET A 375 -18.69 -21.54 11.44
CA MET A 375 -19.81 -20.77 12.01
C MET A 375 -20.68 -21.66 12.90
N LYS A 376 -20.97 -22.91 12.50
CA LYS A 376 -21.67 -23.89 13.33
C LYS A 376 -20.87 -24.25 14.58
N ASP A 377 -19.55 -24.40 14.49
CA ASP A 377 -18.67 -24.65 15.65
C ASP A 377 -18.66 -23.44 16.62
N GLU A 378 -18.65 -22.21 16.09
CA GLU A 378 -18.72 -20.98 16.87
C GLU A 378 -20.10 -20.77 17.54
N GLU A 379 -21.20 -21.07 16.83
CA GLU A 379 -22.56 -21.08 17.40
C GLU A 379 -22.73 -22.17 18.45
N ALA A 380 -22.28 -23.39 18.19
CA ALA A 380 -22.32 -24.48 19.17
C ALA A 380 -21.46 -24.18 20.40
N SER A 381 -20.30 -23.52 20.22
CA SER A 381 -19.47 -23.06 21.34
C SER A 381 -20.15 -21.94 22.14
N LYS A 382 -20.90 -21.04 21.49
CA LYS A 382 -21.72 -20.02 22.16
C LYS A 382 -22.88 -20.63 22.93
N GLU A 383 -23.63 -21.54 22.32
CA GLU A 383 -24.74 -22.25 22.96
C GLU A 383 -24.24 -23.13 24.12
N ALA A 384 -23.03 -23.71 24.03
CA ALA A 384 -22.40 -24.45 25.12
C ALA A 384 -21.96 -23.52 26.27
N LEU A 385 -21.48 -22.31 25.96
CA LEU A 385 -21.18 -21.27 26.95
C LEU A 385 -22.47 -20.76 27.63
N GLU A 386 -23.53 -20.50 26.86
CA GLU A 386 -24.84 -20.09 27.40
C GLU A 386 -25.52 -21.21 28.22
N ARG A 387 -25.31 -22.49 27.87
CA ARG A 387 -25.75 -23.62 28.70
C ARG A 387 -24.93 -23.79 29.97
N ALA A 388 -23.62 -23.58 29.93
CA ALA A 388 -22.77 -23.59 31.12
C ALA A 388 -23.13 -22.45 32.08
N GLU A 389 -23.43 -21.25 31.56
CA GLU A 389 -23.91 -20.13 32.38
C GLU A 389 -25.31 -20.38 32.98
N ASN A 390 -26.19 -21.14 32.30
CA ASN A 390 -27.50 -21.52 32.85
C ASN A 390 -27.44 -22.71 33.82
N GLU A 391 -26.45 -23.61 33.72
CA GLU A 391 -26.26 -24.70 34.69
C GLU A 391 -25.65 -24.19 36.01
N ASP A 392 -24.82 -23.15 35.97
CA ASP A 392 -24.30 -22.46 37.17
C ASP A 392 -25.36 -21.63 37.92
N GLU A 393 -26.49 -21.28 37.29
CA GLU A 393 -27.62 -20.57 37.94
C GLU A 393 -28.59 -21.49 38.71
N VAL A 394 -28.52 -22.83 38.55
CA VAL A 394 -29.44 -23.78 39.23
C VAL A 394 -28.92 -24.22 40.61
N GLU A 395 -27.66 -23.97 40.96
CA GLU A 395 -27.06 -24.43 42.23
C GLU A 395 -26.95 -23.38 43.36
N LEU A 396 -27.49 -22.16 43.18
CA LEU A 396 -27.42 -21.10 44.19
C LEU A 396 -28.78 -20.47 44.53
N VAL A 397 -29.81 -21.29 44.73
CA VAL A 397 -31.06 -20.85 45.36
C VAL A 397 -31.06 -21.27 46.83
N GLU A 398 -30.59 -20.39 47.71
CA GLU A 398 -31.19 -20.12 49.03
C GLU A 398 -30.41 -19.01 49.75
N LYS A 399 -30.80 -17.74 49.50
CA LYS A 399 -30.80 -16.66 50.51
C LYS A 399 -31.46 -15.39 49.94
N ASP A 400 -32.66 -15.16 50.45
CA ASP A 400 -33.53 -13.98 50.43
C ASP A 400 -33.06 -12.74 49.64
N ALA A 401 -33.44 -12.68 48.36
CA ALA A 401 -33.13 -11.58 47.44
C ALA A 401 -33.91 -10.28 47.70
N PHE A 402 -34.91 -10.29 48.61
CA PHE A 402 -35.81 -9.14 48.75
C PHE A 402 -35.26 -8.03 49.67
N GLU A 403 -34.30 -8.35 50.54
CA GLU A 403 -33.72 -7.38 51.48
C GLU A 403 -32.54 -6.59 50.88
N GLN A 404 -31.81 -7.17 49.93
CA GLN A 404 -30.70 -6.50 49.23
C GLN A 404 -31.19 -5.47 48.19
N LEU A 405 -32.30 -5.74 47.51
CA LEU A 405 -32.92 -4.83 46.53
C LEU A 405 -33.38 -3.50 47.16
N LYS A 406 -33.82 -3.52 48.43
CA LYS A 406 -34.20 -2.30 49.16
C LYS A 406 -33.00 -1.42 49.54
N LYS A 407 -31.83 -2.01 49.81
CA LYS A 407 -30.60 -1.25 50.11
C LYS A 407 -29.99 -0.60 48.88
N LEU A 408 -30.07 -1.25 47.71
CA LEU A 408 -29.56 -0.71 46.45
C LEU A 408 -30.42 0.43 45.89
N ALA A 409 -31.75 0.37 46.07
CA ALA A 409 -32.66 1.43 45.63
C ALA A 409 -32.52 2.75 46.44
N ALA A 410 -32.08 2.68 47.70
CA ALA A 410 -31.88 3.86 48.55
C ALA A 410 -30.56 4.61 48.26
N ALA A 411 -29.58 3.95 47.64
CA ALA A 411 -28.28 4.55 47.28
C ALA A 411 -28.31 5.30 45.94
N SER A 412 -29.35 5.10 45.11
CA SER A 412 -29.43 5.65 43.74
C SER A 412 -30.05 7.05 43.63
N LEU A 413 -30.37 7.72 44.75
CA LEU A 413 -31.01 9.05 44.74
C LEU A 413 -30.09 10.23 45.05
N ASN A 414 -28.79 10.01 45.26
CA ASN A 414 -27.80 11.09 45.40
C ASN A 414 -26.56 10.79 44.55
N GLU A 415 -26.61 11.14 43.27
CA GLU A 415 -25.50 11.71 42.50
C GLU A 415 -25.89 11.88 41.02
N LYS A 416 -26.59 12.99 40.73
CA LYS A 416 -26.57 13.59 39.40
C LYS A 416 -25.39 14.55 39.35
N ALA A 417 -24.26 14.12 38.81
CA ALA A 417 -23.25 15.00 38.23
C ALA A 417 -22.32 14.22 37.28
N SER A 418 -22.49 14.48 35.99
CA SER A 418 -21.47 14.53 34.93
C SER A 418 -20.28 13.57 34.96
N GLN A 419 -20.26 12.57 34.07
CA GLN A 419 -19.07 12.18 33.28
C GLN A 419 -19.47 11.22 32.14
N LYS A 420 -19.25 11.66 30.89
CA LYS A 420 -19.16 10.77 29.74
C LYS A 420 -17.84 10.01 29.86
N VAL A 421 -17.90 8.71 30.13
CA VAL A 421 -16.75 7.82 30.03
C VAL A 421 -16.74 7.26 28.61
N GLU A 422 -15.80 7.75 27.78
CA GLU A 422 -15.41 7.05 26.55
C GLU A 422 -14.74 5.74 26.95
N ALA A 423 -15.20 4.62 26.39
CA ALA A 423 -14.60 3.31 26.61
C ALA A 423 -13.19 3.27 25.99
N GLU A 424 -12.16 2.95 26.79
CA GLU A 424 -10.82 2.71 26.26
C GLU A 424 -10.82 1.48 25.33
N PRO A 425 -10.13 1.53 24.17
CA PRO A 425 -10.04 0.39 23.27
C PRO A 425 -9.18 -0.73 23.86
N VAL A 426 -9.70 -1.95 23.86
CA VAL A 426 -8.98 -3.18 24.21
C VAL A 426 -7.70 -3.29 23.36
N LYS A 427 -6.52 -3.29 24.00
CA LYS A 427 -5.21 -3.45 23.33
C LYS A 427 -5.12 -4.83 22.66
N LYS A 428 -4.73 -4.87 21.39
CA LYS A 428 -4.54 -6.12 20.64
C LYS A 428 -3.22 -6.78 21.06
N PRO A 429 -3.08 -8.11 20.95
CA PRO A 429 -1.82 -8.76 21.29
C PRO A 429 -0.70 -8.33 20.33
N THR A 430 0.47 -8.02 20.89
CA THR A 430 1.72 -7.84 20.13
C THR A 430 2.50 -9.14 19.98
N GLN A 431 2.18 -10.15 20.80
CA GLN A 431 2.82 -11.47 20.86
C GLN A 431 1.78 -12.58 20.89
N VAL A 432 1.91 -13.56 19.98
CA VAL A 432 1.11 -14.78 19.87
C VAL A 432 1.99 -15.94 19.39
N SER A 433 1.67 -17.18 19.76
CA SER A 433 2.44 -18.37 19.36
C SER A 433 2.38 -18.65 17.85
N ASP A 434 1.19 -18.51 17.25
CA ASP A 434 0.95 -18.80 15.82
C ASP A 434 0.31 -17.60 15.11
N ALA A 435 1.17 -16.72 14.60
CA ALA A 435 0.74 -15.56 13.83
C ALA A 435 0.08 -15.97 12.50
N VAL A 436 -1.13 -15.47 12.24
CA VAL A 436 -1.84 -15.64 10.98
C VAL A 436 -1.53 -14.46 10.06
N LYS A 437 -1.02 -14.75 8.86
CA LYS A 437 -0.70 -13.72 7.85
C LYS A 437 -1.92 -12.98 7.35
N ASN A 438 -2.93 -13.73 6.93
CA ASN A 438 -4.15 -13.17 6.41
C ASN A 438 -4.84 -12.36 7.50
N ARG A 439 -5.03 -11.05 7.26
CA ARG A 439 -5.62 -10.11 8.22
C ARG A 439 -4.79 -9.87 9.49
N GLY A 440 -3.48 -10.18 9.49
CA GLY A 440 -2.60 -9.94 10.65
C GLY A 440 -2.58 -8.48 11.12
N PHE A 441 -2.77 -7.53 10.21
CA PHE A 441 -2.89 -6.09 10.55
C PHE A 441 -4.15 -5.73 11.34
N ILE A 442 -5.18 -6.56 11.29
CA ILE A 442 -6.39 -6.41 12.11
C ILE A 442 -6.16 -7.04 13.47
N ALA A 443 -5.52 -8.22 13.50
CA ALA A 443 -5.37 -9.07 14.68
C ALA A 443 -4.29 -8.60 15.67
N TYR A 444 -3.20 -8.00 15.19
CA TYR A 444 -2.03 -7.70 16.01
C TYR A 444 -1.74 -6.21 16.07
N ASP A 445 -1.19 -5.72 17.18
CA ASP A 445 -0.72 -4.34 17.31
C ASP A 445 0.73 -4.15 16.82
N ARG A 446 1.08 -2.91 16.47
CA ARG A 446 2.42 -2.60 15.95
C ARG A 446 3.40 -2.59 17.11
N GLU A 447 4.49 -3.32 16.94
CA GLU A 447 5.66 -3.21 17.79
C GLU A 447 6.81 -2.62 16.96
N GLY A 448 7.09 -1.33 17.19
CA GLY A 448 8.18 -0.60 16.55
C GLY A 448 9.57 -1.04 17.03
N VAL A 449 10.61 -0.33 16.60
CA VAL A 449 11.97 -0.50 17.14
C VAL A 449 11.94 -0.23 18.64
N GLN A 450 12.40 -1.19 19.43
CA GLN A 450 12.53 -1.05 20.88
C GLN A 450 13.87 -0.42 21.23
N TYR A 451 13.83 0.39 22.26
CA TYR A 451 14.86 1.32 22.65
C TYR A 451 15.13 1.06 24.13
N ARG A 452 16.40 0.82 24.50
CA ARG A 452 16.79 0.53 25.89
C ARG A 452 16.33 1.64 26.82
N ASP A 453 16.04 1.36 28.09
CA ASP A 453 15.58 2.36 29.05
C ASP A 453 16.47 3.63 29.02
N PRO A 454 15.90 4.83 28.79
CA PRO A 454 16.64 6.09 28.74
C PRO A 454 17.51 6.32 29.99
N ASN A 455 17.04 5.95 31.18
CA ASN A 455 17.76 6.12 32.46
C ASN A 455 19.04 5.29 32.55
N VAL A 456 19.06 4.14 31.87
CA VAL A 456 20.23 3.25 31.84
C VAL A 456 21.14 3.63 30.67
N ARG A 457 20.58 3.81 29.46
CA ARG A 457 21.38 4.00 28.24
C ARG A 457 22.09 5.36 28.17
N MET A 458 21.65 6.36 28.91
CA MET A 458 22.27 7.70 28.93
C MET A 458 23.68 7.72 29.56
N ASN A 459 24.08 6.64 30.24
CA ASN A 459 25.39 6.52 30.90
C ASN A 459 26.39 5.66 30.12
N VAL A 460 26.01 5.17 28.93
CA VAL A 460 26.84 4.28 28.11
C VAL A 460 26.79 4.68 26.63
N TRP A 461 27.83 4.29 25.89
CA TRP A 461 27.96 4.57 24.45
C TRP A 461 27.48 3.42 23.55
N LYS A 462 26.91 2.34 24.11
CA LYS A 462 26.32 1.22 23.36
C LYS A 462 25.08 1.65 22.56
N GLU A 463 24.70 0.89 21.53
CA GLU A 463 23.53 1.19 20.68
C GLU A 463 22.25 1.42 21.48
N VAL A 464 21.47 2.45 21.15
CA VAL A 464 20.21 2.79 21.85
C VAL A 464 19.11 1.79 21.57
N MET A 465 19.16 1.16 20.40
CA MET A 465 18.28 0.07 20.03
C MET A 465 18.55 -1.15 20.92
N GLU A 466 17.50 -1.83 21.31
CA GLU A 466 17.64 -3.16 21.90
C GLU A 466 18.12 -4.16 20.85
N GLU A 467 19.03 -5.06 21.24
CA GLU A 467 19.43 -6.16 20.39
C GLU A 467 18.19 -7.02 20.08
N SER A 468 17.79 -6.98 18.82
CA SER A 468 16.65 -7.74 18.34
C SER A 468 17.07 -9.19 18.15
N ARG A 469 16.70 -10.07 19.09
CA ARG A 469 16.75 -11.51 18.82
C ARG A 469 15.65 -11.87 17.81
N PRO A 470 16.01 -12.47 16.66
CA PRO A 470 15.01 -12.97 15.72
C PRO A 470 14.09 -13.97 16.42
N GLY A 471 12.79 -13.73 16.42
CA GLY A 471 11.84 -14.52 17.21
C GLY A 471 10.38 -14.32 16.80
N PRO A 472 9.42 -14.85 17.58
CA PRO A 472 7.99 -14.83 17.27
C PRO A 472 7.45 -13.43 16.94
N VAL A 473 7.99 -12.39 17.58
CA VAL A 473 7.61 -10.98 17.37
C VAL A 473 7.77 -10.56 15.90
N LEU A 474 8.87 -10.91 15.24
CA LEU A 474 9.11 -10.49 13.85
C LEU A 474 8.22 -11.23 12.86
N LYS A 475 7.87 -12.49 13.16
CA LYS A 475 6.85 -13.23 12.41
C LYS A 475 5.50 -12.49 12.48
N ILE A 476 5.11 -12.01 13.66
CA ILE A 476 3.87 -11.24 13.87
C ILE A 476 3.92 -9.88 13.19
N GLN A 477 5.00 -9.13 13.35
CA GLN A 477 5.13 -7.81 12.73
C GLN A 477 5.16 -7.90 11.19
N SER A 478 5.76 -8.96 10.64
CA SER A 478 5.71 -9.25 9.20
C SER A 478 4.33 -9.70 8.74
N ALA A 479 3.55 -10.36 9.61
CA ALA A 479 2.15 -10.73 9.35
C ALA A 479 1.24 -9.51 9.19
N ARG A 480 1.57 -8.36 9.78
CA ARG A 480 0.85 -7.09 9.55
C ARG A 480 1.01 -6.56 8.13
N CYS A 481 2.02 -6.99 7.37
CA CYS A 481 2.14 -6.57 5.98
C CYS A 481 0.95 -7.08 5.16
N MET A 482 0.26 -6.15 4.50
CA MET A 482 -0.95 -6.43 3.71
C MET A 482 -0.67 -7.07 2.36
N ASP A 483 0.61 -7.18 1.97
CA ASP A 483 1.05 -7.71 0.68
C ASP A 483 0.32 -6.98 -0.47
N CYS A 484 0.53 -5.67 -0.56
CA CYS A 484 -0.24 -4.78 -1.43
C CYS A 484 0.05 -5.06 -2.91
N GLY A 485 -0.98 -5.09 -3.78
CA GLY A 485 -0.79 -5.26 -5.22
C GLY A 485 -0.02 -4.12 -5.90
N THR A 486 -0.17 -2.88 -5.42
CA THR A 486 0.71 -1.75 -5.76
C THR A 486 1.38 -1.27 -4.49
N PRO A 487 2.62 -1.69 -4.21
CA PRO A 487 3.15 -1.51 -2.89
C PRO A 487 4.05 -0.26 -2.79
N PHE A 488 3.46 0.81 -2.27
CA PHE A 488 4.06 2.14 -2.14
C PHE A 488 5.29 2.21 -1.21
N CYS A 489 5.46 1.21 -0.33
CA CYS A 489 6.65 1.15 0.53
C CYS A 489 7.96 0.94 -0.26
N HIS A 490 7.91 0.45 -1.51
CA HIS A 490 9.07 0.17 -2.35
C HIS A 490 9.36 1.28 -3.33
N GLN A 491 8.38 2.16 -3.59
CA GLN A 491 8.50 3.17 -4.63
C GLN A 491 9.67 4.09 -4.32
N GLU A 492 10.55 4.31 -5.29
CA GLU A 492 11.81 5.03 -5.09
C GLU A 492 11.61 6.48 -4.61
N ASN A 493 10.55 7.13 -5.10
CA ASN A 493 10.28 8.54 -4.83
C ASN A 493 9.47 8.81 -3.55
N SER A 494 8.72 7.83 -3.06
CA SER A 494 7.78 8.02 -1.94
C SER A 494 8.05 7.08 -0.75
N GLY A 495 8.59 5.89 -1.01
CA GLY A 495 8.88 4.84 -0.03
C GLY A 495 10.36 4.60 0.17
N CYS A 496 10.95 3.62 -0.53
CA CYS A 496 12.32 3.17 -0.31
C CYS A 496 13.21 3.58 -1.49
N PRO A 497 14.16 4.53 -1.34
CA PRO A 497 14.98 5.00 -2.46
C PRO A 497 15.82 3.93 -3.20
N PRO A 498 16.32 2.87 -2.55
CA PRO A 498 16.92 1.74 -3.24
C PRO A 498 15.94 0.78 -3.92
N GLY A 499 14.62 0.98 -3.74
CA GLY A 499 13.61 0.09 -4.29
C GLY A 499 13.47 -1.25 -3.55
N ASN A 500 13.75 -1.31 -2.24
CA ASN A 500 13.73 -2.57 -1.49
C ASN A 500 12.38 -3.31 -1.67
N LYS A 501 12.48 -4.62 -1.95
CA LYS A 501 11.35 -5.52 -2.17
C LYS A 501 10.69 -5.95 -0.85
N ILE A 502 10.04 -4.99 -0.19
CA ILE A 502 9.63 -5.07 1.23
C ILE A 502 8.61 -6.19 1.56
N PRO A 503 7.48 -6.34 0.86
CA PRO A 503 6.53 -7.43 1.02
C PRO A 503 7.18 -8.78 0.81
N GLU A 504 8.14 -8.90 -0.10
CA GLU A 504 8.81 -10.17 -0.37
C GLU A 504 9.67 -10.59 0.80
N PHE A 505 10.56 -9.72 1.31
CA PHE A 505 11.34 -10.07 2.50
C PHE A 505 10.46 -10.19 3.75
N ASN A 506 9.36 -9.42 3.87
CA ASN A 506 8.41 -9.59 4.98
C ASN A 506 7.72 -10.96 4.92
N GLU A 507 7.33 -11.41 3.73
CA GLU A 507 6.74 -12.73 3.54
C GLU A 507 7.74 -13.84 3.89
N LEU A 508 8.98 -13.70 3.43
CA LEU A 508 10.05 -14.65 3.76
C LEU A 508 10.34 -14.70 5.27
N VAL A 509 10.36 -13.55 5.96
CA VAL A 509 10.48 -13.51 7.42
C VAL A 509 9.28 -14.16 8.10
N TYR A 510 8.05 -13.92 7.62
CA TYR A 510 6.86 -14.59 8.14
C TYR A 510 6.94 -16.13 8.00
N GLN A 511 7.47 -16.61 6.88
CA GLN A 511 7.70 -18.03 6.61
C GLN A 511 8.93 -18.62 7.32
N ASN A 512 9.63 -17.83 8.15
CA ASN A 512 10.87 -18.21 8.83
C ASN A 512 12.04 -18.54 7.86
N ARG A 513 11.99 -18.03 6.62
CA ARG A 513 12.98 -18.21 5.53
C ARG A 513 13.99 -17.06 5.52
N TRP A 514 14.72 -16.92 6.62
CA TRP A 514 15.59 -15.77 6.88
C TRP A 514 16.73 -15.58 5.88
N ARG A 515 17.35 -16.68 5.40
CA ARG A 515 18.44 -16.60 4.43
C ARG A 515 17.96 -16.01 3.11
N GLU A 516 16.79 -16.42 2.65
CA GLU A 516 16.20 -15.91 1.42
C GLU A 516 15.70 -14.47 1.59
N ALA A 517 15.21 -14.11 2.78
CA ALA A 517 14.87 -12.72 3.11
C ALA A 517 16.12 -11.81 3.03
N LEU A 518 17.27 -12.29 3.49
CA LEU A 518 18.55 -11.60 3.35
C LEU A 518 18.94 -11.46 1.88
N ASP A 519 18.92 -12.55 1.11
CA ASP A 519 19.30 -12.52 -0.31
C ASP A 519 18.45 -11.49 -1.06
N ARG A 520 17.13 -11.48 -0.80
CA ARG A 520 16.18 -10.52 -1.38
C ARG A 520 16.45 -9.08 -0.96
N LEU A 521 16.88 -8.84 0.26
CA LEU A 521 17.22 -7.51 0.79
C LEU A 521 18.55 -6.98 0.21
N LEU A 522 19.54 -7.85 0.04
CA LEU A 522 20.86 -7.51 -0.51
C LEU A 522 20.86 -7.30 -2.03
N GLU A 523 19.81 -7.72 -2.74
CA GLU A 523 19.62 -7.38 -4.16
C GLU A 523 19.59 -5.87 -4.37
N THR A 524 18.93 -5.13 -3.48
CA THR A 524 18.66 -3.69 -3.64
C THR A 524 19.44 -2.80 -2.67
N ASN A 525 19.84 -3.30 -1.50
CA ASN A 525 20.55 -2.51 -0.49
C ASN A 525 21.91 -3.11 -0.12
N ASN A 526 22.98 -2.30 -0.24
CA ASN A 526 24.35 -2.72 0.11
C ASN A 526 24.53 -2.85 1.63
N PHE A 527 23.91 -1.96 2.40
CA PHE A 527 24.18 -1.80 3.83
C PHE A 527 22.90 -1.76 4.67
N PRO A 528 22.10 -2.85 4.72
CA PRO A 528 20.93 -2.93 5.58
C PRO A 528 21.24 -2.65 7.06
N GLU A 529 22.46 -2.95 7.51
CA GLU A 529 22.89 -2.68 8.88
C GLU A 529 23.04 -1.18 9.17
N PHE A 530 23.26 -0.33 8.16
CA PHE A 530 23.27 1.12 8.30
C PHE A 530 21.85 1.66 8.25
N THR A 531 21.10 1.33 7.19
CA THR A 531 19.73 1.83 6.97
C THR A 531 18.78 1.36 8.07
N GLY A 532 18.86 0.11 8.52
CA GLY A 532 18.06 -0.43 9.62
C GLY A 532 18.24 0.33 10.94
N ARG A 533 19.37 1.03 11.13
CA ARG A 533 19.69 1.81 12.34
C ARG A 533 19.37 3.30 12.17
N VAL A 534 19.88 3.93 11.11
CA VAL A 534 19.85 5.39 10.97
C VAL A 534 18.74 5.92 10.08
N CYS A 535 18.17 5.09 9.20
CA CYS A 535 17.14 5.57 8.28
C CYS A 535 15.89 6.00 9.07
N PRO A 536 15.24 7.12 8.71
CA PRO A 536 13.99 7.50 9.34
C PRO A 536 12.80 6.63 8.88
N ALA A 537 13.02 5.70 7.93
CA ALA A 537 12.04 4.77 7.37
C ALA A 537 10.95 5.43 6.49
N PRO A 538 11.31 6.08 5.36
CA PRO A 538 10.36 6.63 4.39
C PRO A 538 9.35 5.58 3.88
N CYS A 539 9.77 4.32 3.77
CA CYS A 539 8.92 3.17 3.46
C CYS A 539 7.75 2.95 4.44
N GLU A 540 7.93 3.26 5.73
CA GLU A 540 6.84 3.18 6.72
C GLU A 540 5.88 4.37 6.57
N GLY A 541 6.40 5.54 6.18
CA GLY A 541 5.60 6.73 5.91
C GLY A 541 4.68 6.60 4.69
N SER A 542 5.08 5.80 3.69
CA SER A 542 4.30 5.49 2.48
C SER A 542 3.59 4.13 2.55
N CYS A 543 3.65 3.42 3.68
CA CYS A 543 2.96 2.15 3.83
C CYS A 543 1.43 2.36 3.68
N VAL A 544 0.77 1.53 2.87
CA VAL A 544 -0.69 1.59 2.66
C VAL A 544 -1.45 1.36 3.96
N LEU A 545 -0.92 0.52 4.86
CA LEU A 545 -1.52 0.29 6.19
C LEU A 545 -1.52 1.59 7.01
N GLY A 546 -0.52 2.45 6.80
CA GLY A 546 -0.36 3.77 7.42
C GLY A 546 -1.51 4.75 7.17
N ILE A 547 -2.42 4.44 6.24
CA ILE A 547 -3.62 5.26 5.95
C ILE A 547 -4.68 5.06 7.04
N ILE A 548 -4.84 3.83 7.54
CA ILE A 548 -5.94 3.45 8.45
C ILE A 548 -5.46 2.97 9.82
N GLU A 549 -4.18 2.63 9.96
CA GLU A 549 -3.59 2.11 11.20
C GLU A 549 -2.09 2.37 11.21
N ASN A 550 -1.40 1.99 12.29
CA ASN A 550 0.05 2.11 12.35
C ASN A 550 0.73 1.27 11.24
N PRO A 551 1.77 1.80 10.55
CA PRO A 551 2.41 1.11 9.45
C PRO A 551 3.14 -0.16 9.91
N VAL A 552 3.50 -1.03 8.96
CA VAL A 552 4.36 -2.20 9.23
C VAL A 552 5.72 -1.69 9.77
N SER A 553 6.32 -2.38 10.74
CA SER A 553 7.64 -2.04 11.30
C SER A 553 8.80 -2.50 10.39
N ILE A 554 8.80 -2.02 9.16
CA ILE A 554 9.74 -2.37 8.09
C ILE A 554 11.19 -2.16 8.54
N LYS A 555 11.50 -1.03 9.19
CA LYS A 555 12.85 -0.72 9.65
C LYS A 555 13.38 -1.76 10.64
N ARG A 556 12.52 -2.22 11.55
CA ARG A 556 12.87 -3.24 12.53
C ARG A 556 13.13 -4.58 11.85
N ILE A 557 12.27 -4.96 10.90
CA ILE A 557 12.42 -6.21 10.13
C ILE A 557 13.72 -6.19 9.33
N GLU A 558 14.02 -5.10 8.62
CA GLU A 558 15.29 -4.90 7.88
C GLU A 558 16.51 -5.09 8.79
N CYS A 559 16.56 -4.40 9.93
CA CYS A 559 17.68 -4.51 10.87
C CYS A 559 17.83 -5.94 11.42
N SER A 560 16.71 -6.61 11.69
CA SER A 560 16.71 -7.97 12.24
C SER A 560 17.20 -9.02 11.24
N ILE A 561 16.87 -8.86 9.95
CA ILE A 561 17.36 -9.76 8.89
C ILE A 561 18.88 -9.72 8.83
N ILE A 562 19.46 -8.51 8.80
CA ILE A 562 20.91 -8.35 8.68
C ILE A 562 21.66 -8.72 9.97
N ASP A 563 21.12 -8.40 11.14
CA ASP A 563 21.73 -8.80 12.42
C ASP A 563 21.76 -10.34 12.54
N LYS A 564 20.66 -11.02 12.18
CA LYS A 564 20.62 -12.49 12.10
C LYS A 564 21.64 -13.03 11.11
N ALA A 565 21.77 -12.41 9.94
CA ALA A 565 22.71 -12.86 8.91
C ALA A 565 24.17 -12.81 9.38
N PHE A 566 24.54 -11.83 10.19
CA PHE A 566 25.86 -11.77 10.81
C PHE A 566 26.02 -12.82 11.92
N GLU A 567 25.00 -13.02 12.75
CA GLU A 567 25.00 -14.04 13.82
C GLU A 567 25.16 -15.46 13.26
N GLU A 568 24.49 -15.76 12.14
CA GLU A 568 24.54 -17.06 11.45
C GLU A 568 25.75 -17.21 10.51
N GLY A 569 26.62 -16.19 10.40
CA GLY A 569 27.80 -16.22 9.53
C GLY A 569 27.50 -16.23 8.03
N TRP A 570 26.33 -15.72 7.60
CA TRP A 570 25.90 -15.69 6.21
C TRP A 570 26.54 -14.57 5.40
N MET A 571 26.94 -13.48 6.07
CA MET A 571 27.65 -12.36 5.47
C MET A 571 29.14 -12.69 5.33
N VAL A 572 29.51 -13.25 4.18
CA VAL A 572 30.89 -13.60 3.82
C VAL A 572 31.40 -12.76 2.65
N PRO A 573 32.72 -12.47 2.58
CA PRO A 573 33.32 -11.77 1.43
C PRO A 573 33.03 -12.47 0.10
N ARG A 574 32.56 -11.71 -0.91
CA ARG A 574 32.29 -12.16 -2.27
C ARG A 574 33.26 -11.54 -3.28
N LEU A 575 34.39 -12.21 -3.52
CA LEU A 575 35.37 -11.75 -4.50
C LEU A 575 34.82 -11.86 -5.95
N PRO A 576 35.16 -10.92 -6.84
CA PRO A 576 34.78 -11.01 -8.25
C PRO A 576 35.52 -12.15 -8.94
N LEU A 577 34.80 -12.92 -9.77
CA LEU A 577 35.36 -14.08 -10.49
C LEU A 577 36.41 -13.70 -11.53
N LYS A 578 36.28 -12.51 -12.13
CA LYS A 578 37.21 -11.97 -13.13
C LYS A 578 37.41 -10.47 -12.90
N ARG A 579 38.65 -10.00 -13.06
CA ARG A 579 38.96 -8.57 -13.05
C ARG A 579 38.84 -7.99 -14.45
N THR A 580 38.27 -6.79 -14.57
CA THR A 580 38.08 -6.10 -15.86
C THR A 580 39.36 -5.44 -16.38
N GLY A 581 40.35 -5.24 -15.50
CA GLY A 581 41.57 -4.48 -15.80
C GLY A 581 41.41 -2.97 -15.65
N LYS A 582 40.19 -2.46 -15.41
CA LYS A 582 39.92 -1.04 -15.21
C LYS A 582 40.13 -0.62 -13.76
N ASN A 583 40.72 0.55 -13.56
CA ASN A 583 41.00 1.16 -12.26
C ASN A 583 40.06 2.35 -12.03
N ILE A 584 39.48 2.42 -10.83
CA ILE A 584 38.50 3.45 -10.49
C ILE A 584 38.87 4.06 -9.14
N ALA A 585 38.96 5.40 -9.10
CA ALA A 585 39.16 6.15 -7.88
C ALA A 585 37.82 6.70 -7.35
N ILE A 586 37.54 6.49 -6.08
CA ILE A 586 36.37 7.04 -5.40
C ILE A 586 36.84 7.99 -4.30
N ILE A 587 36.44 9.25 -4.38
CA ILE A 587 36.86 10.29 -3.44
C ILE A 587 35.75 10.50 -2.40
N GLY A 588 36.01 10.06 -1.17
CA GLY A 588 35.10 10.09 -0.03
C GLY A 588 34.55 8.71 0.32
N SER A 589 34.65 8.32 1.59
CA SER A 589 34.21 7.01 2.09
C SER A 589 32.85 7.00 2.79
N GLY A 590 32.01 8.00 2.52
CA GLY A 590 30.62 8.00 3.00
C GLY A 590 29.78 6.87 2.37
N PRO A 591 28.50 6.72 2.77
CA PRO A 591 27.63 5.66 2.26
C PRO A 591 27.53 5.61 0.73
N ALA A 592 27.56 6.75 0.03
CA ALA A 592 27.57 6.80 -1.43
C ALA A 592 28.87 6.22 -2.02
N GLY A 593 30.02 6.62 -1.50
CA GLY A 593 31.32 6.11 -1.94
C GLY A 593 31.47 4.61 -1.68
N LEU A 594 31.07 4.14 -0.49
CA LEU A 594 31.08 2.71 -0.16
C LEU A 594 30.11 1.90 -1.05
N ALA A 595 28.90 2.39 -1.29
CA ALA A 595 27.95 1.68 -2.15
C ALA A 595 28.44 1.61 -3.60
N THR A 596 29.04 2.70 -4.08
CA THR A 596 29.69 2.74 -5.40
C THR A 596 30.83 1.73 -5.48
N ALA A 597 31.69 1.68 -4.45
CA ALA A 597 32.83 0.78 -4.38
C ALA A 597 32.41 -0.70 -4.37
N ASP A 598 31.42 -1.06 -3.54
CA ASP A 598 30.87 -2.41 -3.47
C ASP A 598 30.34 -2.86 -4.84
N GLN A 599 29.54 -2.03 -5.51
CA GLN A 599 28.97 -2.39 -6.82
C GLN A 599 30.05 -2.55 -7.90
N LEU A 600 30.97 -1.60 -8.04
CA LEU A 600 32.03 -1.66 -9.06
C LEU A 600 33.02 -2.79 -8.82
N ASN A 601 33.37 -3.06 -7.56
CA ASN A 601 34.22 -4.20 -7.21
C ASN A 601 33.54 -5.53 -7.58
N ARG A 602 32.24 -5.67 -7.30
CA ARG A 602 31.45 -6.86 -7.68
C ARG A 602 31.35 -7.07 -9.18
N THR A 603 31.30 -6.01 -9.98
CA THR A 603 31.34 -6.07 -11.46
C THR A 603 32.72 -6.48 -12.00
N GLY A 604 33.77 -6.40 -11.16
CA GLY A 604 35.13 -6.85 -11.45
C GLY A 604 36.15 -5.73 -11.64
N HIS A 605 35.79 -4.47 -11.45
CA HIS A 605 36.76 -3.36 -11.53
C HIS A 605 37.69 -3.34 -10.31
N SER A 606 38.87 -2.74 -10.47
CA SER A 606 39.79 -2.47 -9.37
C SER A 606 39.44 -1.11 -8.77
N VAL A 607 39.00 -1.10 -7.51
CA VAL A 607 38.48 0.11 -6.86
C VAL A 607 39.39 0.55 -5.71
N THR A 608 39.75 1.83 -5.71
CA THR A 608 40.44 2.49 -4.58
C THR A 608 39.60 3.63 -4.05
N VAL A 609 39.29 3.60 -2.75
CA VAL A 609 38.55 4.64 -2.03
C VAL A 609 39.52 5.50 -1.24
N TYR A 610 39.51 6.80 -1.50
CA TYR A 610 40.32 7.80 -0.81
C TYR A 610 39.48 8.52 0.24
N GLU A 611 39.96 8.56 1.48
CA GLU A 611 39.29 9.18 2.62
C GLU A 611 40.25 10.16 3.31
N ARG A 612 39.78 11.38 3.56
CA ARG A 612 40.57 12.42 4.24
C ARG A 612 40.77 12.15 5.72
N ALA A 613 39.82 11.47 6.37
CA ALA A 613 39.91 11.11 7.78
C ALA A 613 40.78 9.86 8.00
N ASP A 614 41.11 9.59 9.26
CA ASP A 614 41.91 8.43 9.66
C ASP A 614 41.15 7.08 9.62
N ARG A 615 39.83 7.12 9.41
CA ARG A 615 38.96 5.95 9.35
C ARG A 615 37.88 6.08 8.28
N ILE A 616 37.52 4.95 7.69
CA ILE A 616 36.54 4.80 6.61
C ILE A 616 35.10 4.86 7.15
N GLY A 617 34.19 5.49 6.40
CA GLY A 617 32.74 5.51 6.67
C GLY A 617 32.09 6.89 6.59
N GLY A 618 32.88 7.96 6.40
CA GLY A 618 32.38 9.33 6.35
C GLY A 618 31.49 9.68 7.56
N LEU A 619 30.28 10.19 7.32
CA LEU A 619 29.33 10.51 8.39
C LEU A 619 28.88 9.29 9.20
N MET A 620 28.92 8.06 8.66
CA MET A 620 28.62 6.87 9.47
C MET A 620 29.70 6.62 10.52
N MET A 621 30.95 7.04 10.24
CA MET A 621 32.06 6.95 11.17
C MET A 621 32.10 8.12 12.15
N TYR A 622 32.11 9.37 11.68
CA TYR A 622 32.34 10.55 12.53
C TYR A 622 31.15 11.51 12.69
N GLY A 623 30.02 11.27 12.04
CA GLY A 623 28.81 12.10 12.17
C GLY A 623 27.76 11.49 13.08
N VAL A 624 27.24 10.34 12.67
CA VAL A 624 26.31 9.54 13.48
C VAL A 624 27.05 9.08 14.73
N PRO A 625 26.57 9.31 15.95
CA PRO A 625 27.30 8.97 17.16
C PRO A 625 27.28 7.44 17.44
N ASN A 626 28.20 6.96 18.27
CA ASN A 626 28.36 5.52 18.54
C ASN A 626 27.12 4.86 19.12
N MET A 627 26.34 5.57 19.94
CA MET A 627 25.09 5.03 20.50
C MET A 627 23.96 4.89 19.46
N LYS A 628 24.05 5.51 18.29
CA LYS A 628 23.04 5.34 17.23
C LYS A 628 23.42 4.25 16.24
N THR A 629 24.72 4.09 15.99
CA THR A 629 25.28 2.98 15.21
C THR A 629 26.69 2.70 15.70
N ASP A 630 26.95 1.48 16.15
CA ASP A 630 28.26 1.08 16.68
C ASP A 630 29.35 1.16 15.60
N LYS A 631 30.46 1.82 15.90
CA LYS A 631 31.53 2.06 14.91
C LYS A 631 32.40 0.84 14.65
N VAL A 632 32.58 -0.03 15.63
CA VAL A 632 33.46 -1.19 15.52
C VAL A 632 32.69 -2.39 14.95
N ASN A 633 31.57 -2.73 15.59
CA ASN A 633 30.81 -3.94 15.30
C ASN A 633 29.93 -3.82 14.06
N ILE A 634 29.58 -2.59 13.63
CA ILE A 634 28.72 -2.37 12.46
C ILE A 634 29.50 -1.72 11.32
N VAL A 635 30.04 -0.51 11.51
CA VAL A 635 30.71 0.23 10.43
C VAL A 635 32.03 -0.41 10.03
N GLN A 636 32.96 -0.60 10.96
CA GLN A 636 34.27 -1.20 10.68
C GLN A 636 34.14 -2.65 10.19
N ARG A 637 33.21 -3.44 10.75
CA ARG A 637 32.92 -4.80 10.27
C ARG A 637 32.58 -4.83 8.78
N ARG A 638 31.73 -3.92 8.31
CA ARG A 638 31.39 -3.81 6.87
C ARG A 638 32.60 -3.40 6.03
N VAL A 639 33.37 -2.41 6.49
CA VAL A 639 34.58 -1.97 5.78
C VAL A 639 35.57 -3.13 5.63
N ASN A 640 35.77 -3.93 6.67
CA ASN A 640 36.65 -5.10 6.63
C ASN A 640 36.20 -6.12 5.58
N ILE A 641 34.89 -6.42 5.51
CA ILE A 641 34.35 -7.32 4.48
C ILE A 641 34.64 -6.79 3.07
N MET A 642 34.43 -5.49 2.83
CA MET A 642 34.72 -4.89 1.52
C MET A 642 36.23 -4.92 1.20
N ALA A 643 37.09 -4.75 2.20
CA ALA A 643 38.53 -4.89 2.04
C ALA A 643 38.92 -6.32 1.67
N ASP A 644 38.33 -7.32 2.33
CA ASP A 644 38.50 -8.74 2.03
C ASP A 644 37.95 -9.11 0.63
N GLU A 645 36.95 -8.39 0.13
CA GLU A 645 36.44 -8.49 -1.25
C GLU A 645 37.37 -7.84 -2.30
N GLY A 646 38.41 -7.12 -1.85
CA GLY A 646 39.45 -6.52 -2.68
C GLY A 646 39.31 -5.02 -2.94
N VAL A 647 38.42 -4.31 -2.23
CA VAL A 647 38.37 -2.84 -2.26
C VAL A 647 39.57 -2.28 -1.50
N LYS A 648 40.35 -1.39 -2.13
CA LYS A 648 41.47 -0.72 -1.48
C LYS A 648 41.00 0.56 -0.79
N PHE A 649 41.46 0.77 0.44
CA PHE A 649 41.15 1.98 1.21
C PHE A 649 42.45 2.74 1.50
N VAL A 650 42.43 4.05 1.23
CA VAL A 650 43.52 4.97 1.53
C VAL A 650 42.98 6.06 2.44
N VAL A 651 43.44 6.08 3.69
CA VAL A 651 43.03 7.05 4.73
C VAL A 651 44.03 8.20 4.82
N ASN A 652 43.63 9.30 5.47
CA ASN A 652 44.40 10.55 5.54
C ASN A 652 44.78 11.12 4.15
N ALA A 653 43.97 10.82 3.13
CA ALA A 653 44.15 11.28 1.77
C ALA A 653 43.17 12.42 1.47
N ASP A 654 43.60 13.66 1.73
CA ASP A 654 42.79 14.85 1.46
C ASP A 654 42.96 15.29 -0.01
N VAL A 655 42.23 14.60 -0.90
CA VAL A 655 42.34 14.77 -2.35
C VAL A 655 42.02 16.21 -2.76
N GLY A 656 42.92 16.83 -3.52
CA GLY A 656 42.81 18.22 -3.92
C GLY A 656 43.46 19.20 -2.93
N VAL A 657 43.91 18.76 -1.75
CA VAL A 657 44.72 19.56 -0.81
C VAL A 657 46.11 18.96 -0.65
N ASP A 658 46.20 17.65 -0.41
CA ASP A 658 47.45 16.92 -0.26
C ASP A 658 48.15 16.72 -1.63
N PRO A 659 49.40 17.20 -1.81
CA PRO A 659 50.18 16.99 -3.02
C PRO A 659 50.43 15.51 -3.36
N SER A 660 50.38 14.61 -2.37
CA SER A 660 50.58 13.17 -2.55
C SER A 660 49.44 12.52 -3.31
N TYR A 661 48.24 13.12 -3.24
CA TYR A 661 47.01 12.66 -3.89
C TYR A 661 46.44 13.76 -4.80
N SER A 662 47.28 14.27 -5.71
CA SER A 662 46.89 15.27 -6.69
C SER A 662 45.84 14.73 -7.65
N LEU A 663 44.86 15.56 -8.00
CA LEU A 663 43.79 15.22 -8.94
C LEU A 663 44.32 14.83 -10.33
N ASP A 664 45.38 15.49 -10.82
CA ASP A 664 46.00 15.17 -12.11
C ASP A 664 46.50 13.72 -12.17
N ARG A 665 47.24 13.28 -11.13
CA ARG A 665 47.66 11.88 -11.02
C ARG A 665 46.48 10.91 -10.94
N LEU A 666 45.43 11.27 -10.20
CA LEU A 666 44.25 10.40 -10.10
C LEU A 666 43.54 10.25 -11.46
N LEU A 667 43.54 11.30 -12.30
CA LEU A 667 43.00 11.25 -13.66
C LEU A 667 43.90 10.42 -14.59
N GLU A 668 45.22 10.49 -14.42
CA GLU A 668 46.17 9.69 -15.22
C GLU A 668 46.15 8.20 -14.85
N ASP A 669 46.03 7.87 -13.55
CA ASP A 669 46.16 6.52 -13.02
C ASP A 669 44.86 5.70 -13.06
N ASN A 670 43.70 6.33 -13.30
CA ASN A 670 42.39 5.69 -13.22
C ASN A 670 41.55 5.96 -14.47
N ASP A 671 40.80 4.95 -14.91
CA ASP A 671 39.90 5.06 -16.06
C ASP A 671 38.62 5.87 -15.74
N ALA A 672 38.27 6.01 -14.45
CA ALA A 672 37.15 6.84 -14.00
C ALA A 672 37.36 7.33 -12.55
N ILE A 673 36.75 8.47 -12.24
CA ILE A 673 36.71 9.05 -10.89
C ILE A 673 35.26 9.26 -10.46
N VAL A 674 34.93 8.89 -9.22
CA VAL A 674 33.63 9.20 -8.59
C VAL A 674 33.83 10.12 -7.39
N LEU A 675 33.21 11.29 -7.44
CA LEU A 675 33.15 12.26 -6.35
C LEU A 675 31.99 11.90 -5.41
N ALA A 676 32.33 11.53 -4.17
CA ALA A 676 31.39 11.16 -3.11
C ALA A 676 31.77 11.85 -1.77
N VAL A 677 32.24 13.10 -1.87
CA VAL A 677 32.81 13.89 -0.76
C VAL A 677 31.77 14.41 0.25
N GLY A 678 30.48 14.26 -0.05
CA GLY A 678 29.37 14.72 0.80
C GLY A 678 29.18 16.24 0.82
N ALA A 679 28.26 16.73 1.66
CA ALA A 679 28.01 18.16 1.87
C ALA A 679 28.61 18.60 3.22
N THR A 680 29.85 19.08 3.19
CA THR A 680 30.66 19.31 4.39
C THR A 680 30.60 20.75 4.91
N LYS A 681 30.12 21.72 4.12
CA LYS A 681 30.04 23.13 4.52
C LYS A 681 28.85 23.38 5.46
N PRO A 682 29.06 23.62 6.76
CA PRO A 682 27.96 23.82 7.70
C PRO A 682 27.25 25.16 7.43
N ARG A 683 25.95 25.21 7.75
CA ARG A 683 25.20 26.46 7.76
C ARG A 683 25.55 27.23 9.04
N ASP A 684 26.04 28.45 8.86
CA ASP A 684 26.42 29.33 9.95
C ASP A 684 25.28 30.26 10.41
N LEU A 685 25.42 30.78 11.63
CA LEU A 685 24.51 31.77 12.23
C LEU A 685 25.26 33.06 12.53
N ALA A 686 25.30 33.96 11.54
CA ALA A 686 26.04 35.22 11.59
C ALA A 686 25.29 36.30 12.41
N VAL A 687 25.16 36.06 13.72
CA VAL A 687 24.61 37.02 14.69
C VAL A 687 25.72 37.60 15.57
N PRO A 688 25.54 38.77 16.21
CA PRO A 688 26.53 39.31 17.13
C PRO A 688 26.94 38.30 18.22
N GLY A 689 28.25 38.20 18.48
CA GLY A 689 28.82 37.26 19.46
C GLY A 689 29.09 35.85 18.91
N ARG A 690 28.89 35.60 17.61
CA ARG A 690 29.16 34.29 16.96
C ARG A 690 30.59 33.78 17.18
N GLN A 691 31.55 34.69 17.35
CA GLN A 691 32.97 34.43 17.55
C GLN A 691 33.36 34.09 19.00
N LEU A 692 32.43 34.14 19.96
CA LEU A 692 32.69 33.81 21.36
C LEU A 692 33.13 32.35 21.50
N SER A 693 34.08 32.11 22.42
CA SER A 693 34.49 30.73 22.73
C SER A 693 33.32 29.96 23.35
N GLY A 694 33.15 28.70 22.95
CA GLY A 694 32.00 27.88 23.33
C GLY A 694 30.84 27.89 22.32
N VAL A 695 30.91 28.64 21.21
CA VAL A 695 29.96 28.53 20.08
C VAL A 695 30.55 27.69 18.97
N HIS A 696 30.08 26.46 18.83
CA HIS A 696 30.64 25.43 17.94
C HIS A 696 29.64 24.95 16.89
N PHE A 697 30.14 24.51 15.73
CA PHE A 697 29.32 23.71 14.82
C PHE A 697 29.06 22.33 15.42
N ALA A 698 27.87 21.78 15.20
CA ALA A 698 27.49 20.47 15.73
C ALA A 698 28.49 19.35 15.36
N MET A 699 29.02 19.37 14.13
CA MET A 699 29.98 18.38 13.67
C MET A 699 31.34 18.46 14.37
N GLU A 700 31.75 19.61 14.90
CA GLU A 700 32.98 19.71 15.70
C GLU A 700 32.86 18.86 16.97
N LEU A 701 31.70 18.93 17.64
CA LEU A 701 31.43 18.11 18.82
C LEU A 701 31.36 16.62 18.45
N LEU A 702 30.53 16.27 17.48
CA LEU A 702 30.24 14.86 17.16
C LEU A 702 31.46 14.12 16.62
N HIS A 703 32.24 14.76 15.74
CA HIS A 703 33.47 14.21 15.18
C HIS A 703 34.51 14.00 16.27
N ALA A 704 34.84 15.05 17.03
CA ALA A 704 35.88 15.00 18.05
C ALA A 704 35.52 13.99 19.16
N ASN A 705 34.25 13.96 19.58
CA ASN A 705 33.77 12.97 20.54
C ASN A 705 33.96 11.54 20.04
N THR A 706 33.52 11.24 18.81
CA THR A 706 33.60 9.88 18.29
C THR A 706 35.05 9.43 18.11
N LYS A 707 35.92 10.33 17.64
CA LYS A 707 37.35 10.06 17.50
C LYS A 707 38.00 9.76 18.86
N SER A 708 37.85 10.66 19.83
CA SER A 708 38.38 10.49 21.19
C SER A 708 37.81 9.24 21.89
N LEU A 709 36.54 8.90 21.64
CA LEU A 709 35.91 7.68 22.16
C LEU A 709 36.59 6.42 21.59
N LEU A 710 36.89 6.40 20.29
CA LEU A 710 37.54 5.26 19.64
C LEU A 710 39.04 5.17 19.97
N ASP A 711 39.72 6.31 20.09
CA ASP A 711 41.17 6.36 20.32
C ASP A 711 41.53 6.04 21.77
N SER A 712 40.74 6.53 22.73
CA SER A 712 41.12 6.49 24.16
C SER A 712 39.96 6.28 25.12
N ASN A 713 38.74 6.05 24.62
CA ASN A 713 37.52 6.05 25.44
C ASN A 713 37.37 7.37 26.22
N LEU A 714 37.60 8.50 25.54
CA LEU A 714 37.54 9.87 26.07
C LEU A 714 38.60 10.23 27.12
N ARG A 715 39.62 9.39 27.31
CA ARG A 715 40.67 9.62 28.33
C ARG A 715 41.71 10.65 27.92
N ASP A 716 41.90 10.87 26.62
CA ASP A 716 42.83 11.86 26.07
C ASP A 716 42.34 13.32 26.23
N GLY A 717 41.05 13.52 26.50
CA GLY A 717 40.46 14.86 26.59
C GLY A 717 40.36 15.62 25.26
N HIS A 718 40.64 14.97 24.12
CA HIS A 718 40.62 15.58 22.78
C HIS A 718 39.20 15.66 22.20
N TYR A 719 38.27 16.24 22.96
CA TYR A 719 36.89 16.44 22.54
C TYR A 719 36.27 17.68 23.21
N ILE A 720 35.20 18.20 22.63
CA ILE A 720 34.45 19.32 23.23
C ILE A 720 33.60 18.76 24.37
N SER A 721 34.02 19.00 25.61
CA SER A 721 33.30 18.50 26.79
C SER A 721 32.10 19.38 27.13
N ALA A 722 30.96 18.71 27.34
CA ALA A 722 29.72 19.30 27.84
C ALA A 722 29.50 19.04 29.35
N LYS A 723 30.48 18.42 30.03
CA LYS A 723 30.38 18.06 31.45
C LYS A 723 30.13 19.30 32.32
N GLY A 724 29.05 19.29 33.10
CA GLY A 724 28.66 20.39 33.98
C GLY A 724 28.14 21.66 33.30
N LYS A 725 28.12 21.71 31.96
CA LYS A 725 27.74 22.90 31.18
C LYS A 725 26.23 22.98 30.91
N LYS A 726 25.72 24.21 30.78
CA LYS A 726 24.40 24.54 30.25
C LYS A 726 24.48 24.57 28.73
N VAL A 727 23.89 23.57 28.08
CA VAL A 727 24.05 23.37 26.63
C VAL A 727 22.84 23.90 25.87
N VAL A 728 23.07 24.67 24.81
CA VAL A 728 22.03 25.06 23.85
C VAL A 728 22.34 24.50 22.48
N VAL A 729 21.38 23.79 21.88
CA VAL A 729 21.45 23.26 20.52
C VAL A 729 20.53 24.07 19.62
N ILE A 730 21.03 24.65 18.53
CA ILE A 730 20.23 25.42 17.58
C ILE A 730 19.97 24.59 16.32
N GLY A 731 18.71 24.26 16.05
CA GLY A 731 18.25 23.41 14.95
C GLY A 731 17.64 22.08 15.43
N GLY A 732 16.48 21.70 14.89
CA GLY A 732 15.68 20.54 15.33
C GLY A 732 15.78 19.29 14.46
N GLY A 733 16.83 19.13 13.65
CA GLY A 733 17.09 17.92 12.85
C GLY A 733 17.81 16.80 13.62
N ASP A 734 18.07 15.68 12.94
CA ASP A 734 18.74 14.50 13.52
C ASP A 734 20.09 14.84 14.16
N THR A 735 20.88 15.71 13.52
CA THR A 735 22.16 16.20 14.05
C THR A 735 21.98 16.92 15.40
N GLY A 736 20.89 17.66 15.57
CA GLY A 736 20.56 18.31 16.84
C GLY A 736 20.23 17.29 17.92
N THR A 737 19.43 16.27 17.60
CA THR A 737 19.16 15.15 18.51
C THR A 737 20.43 14.40 18.91
N ASP A 738 21.37 14.21 17.97
CA ASP A 738 22.66 13.55 18.22
C ASP A 738 23.56 14.38 19.15
N CYS A 739 23.56 15.72 19.00
CA CYS A 739 24.20 16.64 19.95
C CYS A 739 23.59 16.56 21.36
N ILE A 740 22.27 16.43 21.46
CA ILE A 740 21.56 16.28 22.74
C ILE A 740 22.00 14.99 23.44
N GLY A 741 21.93 13.86 22.76
CA GLY A 741 22.31 12.56 23.32
C GLY A 741 23.79 12.49 23.72
N THR A 742 24.68 13.11 22.94
CA THR A 742 26.12 13.20 23.24
C THR A 742 26.38 14.07 24.48
N SER A 743 25.75 15.25 24.55
CA SER A 743 25.91 16.18 25.67
C SER A 743 25.39 15.63 27.01
N ILE A 744 24.30 14.87 26.97
CA ILE A 744 23.76 14.17 28.14
C ILE A 744 24.76 13.16 28.70
N ARG A 745 25.40 12.36 27.82
CA ARG A 745 26.42 11.36 28.16
C ARG A 745 27.69 11.97 28.74
N HIS A 746 28.06 13.17 28.29
CA HIS A 746 29.15 13.95 28.92
C HIS A 746 28.80 14.43 30.34
N GLY A 747 27.52 14.45 30.71
CA GLY A 747 27.06 14.94 32.01
C GLY A 747 26.78 16.44 32.03
N CYS A 748 26.15 16.99 30.98
CA CYS A 748 25.67 18.37 31.02
C CYS A 748 24.69 18.63 32.18
N SER A 749 24.67 19.87 32.67
CA SER A 749 23.83 20.32 33.80
C SER A 749 22.44 20.74 33.35
N SER A 750 22.30 21.26 32.12
CA SER A 750 21.02 21.52 31.46
C SER A 750 21.16 21.37 29.94
N ILE A 751 20.03 21.18 29.26
CA ILE A 751 19.98 21.20 27.79
C ILE A 751 18.70 21.83 27.26
N VAL A 752 18.86 22.72 26.28
CA VAL A 752 17.76 23.37 25.55
C VAL A 752 18.03 23.23 24.06
N ASN A 753 17.00 22.92 23.28
CA ASN A 753 17.07 22.87 21.82
C ASN A 753 16.14 23.93 21.23
N LEU A 754 16.69 24.87 20.46
CA LEU A 754 15.93 25.97 19.85
C LEU A 754 15.62 25.64 18.39
N GLU A 755 14.35 25.73 18.02
CA GLU A 755 13.84 25.53 16.66
C GLU A 755 13.11 26.79 16.20
N LEU A 756 13.44 27.27 15.01
CA LEU A 756 12.85 28.47 14.42
C LEU A 756 11.45 28.19 13.88
N LEU A 757 11.22 26.98 13.36
CA LEU A 757 9.96 26.57 12.77
C LEU A 757 8.88 26.27 13.83
N PRO A 758 7.59 26.33 13.44
CA PRO A 758 6.50 25.89 14.31
C PRO A 758 6.61 24.41 14.68
N ARG A 759 6.05 24.06 15.84
CA ARG A 759 5.93 22.66 16.25
C ARG A 759 5.16 21.88 15.17
N PRO A 760 5.71 20.79 14.61
CA PRO A 760 4.98 19.97 13.66
C PRO A 760 3.69 19.39 14.28
N PRO A 761 2.63 19.15 13.48
CA PRO A 761 1.37 18.58 13.98
C PRO A 761 1.53 17.12 14.41
N GLN A 762 0.60 16.59 15.21
CA GLN A 762 0.64 15.17 15.63
C GLN A 762 0.31 14.20 14.48
N THR A 763 -0.53 14.64 13.54
CA THR A 763 -0.95 13.88 12.35
C THR A 763 -0.68 14.70 11.09
N ARG A 764 -0.78 14.07 9.91
CA ARG A 764 -0.57 14.75 8.63
C ARG A 764 -1.55 15.92 8.48
N ALA A 765 -1.04 17.12 8.21
CA ALA A 765 -1.86 18.28 7.86
C ALA A 765 -2.47 18.11 6.46
N PRO A 766 -3.58 18.80 6.12
CA PRO A 766 -4.23 18.72 4.80
C PRO A 766 -3.29 18.95 3.59
N GLY A 767 -2.24 19.77 3.77
CA GLY A 767 -1.22 20.03 2.73
C GLY A 767 -0.08 19.01 2.65
N ASN A 768 -0.10 17.91 3.40
CA ASN A 768 0.92 16.85 3.37
C ASN A 768 0.27 15.47 3.15
N SER A 769 -0.21 15.26 1.93
CA SER A 769 -0.92 14.04 1.52
C SER A 769 -0.03 12.79 1.59
N TRP A 770 -0.65 11.65 1.89
CA TRP A 770 -0.02 10.35 1.63
C TRP A 770 0.10 10.15 0.10
N PRO A 771 1.18 9.54 -0.43
CA PRO A 771 2.26 8.82 0.24
C PRO A 771 3.51 9.67 0.54
N GLN A 772 3.43 11.00 0.54
CA GLN A 772 4.59 11.85 0.84
C GLN A 772 5.13 11.58 2.25
N TRP A 773 6.38 11.94 2.53
CA TRP A 773 6.93 11.84 3.87
C TRP A 773 6.08 12.60 4.92
N PRO A 774 5.66 11.97 6.03
CA PRO A 774 4.82 12.62 7.03
C PRO A 774 5.62 13.64 7.85
N ARG A 775 5.26 14.92 7.70
CA ARG A 775 5.77 16.06 8.47
C ARG A 775 4.99 16.20 9.78
N ILE A 776 5.24 15.27 10.69
CA ILE A 776 4.57 15.17 12.00
C ILE A 776 5.58 15.32 13.14
N PHE A 777 5.07 15.59 14.34
CA PHE A 777 5.87 15.65 15.57
C PHE A 777 6.43 14.27 15.88
N ARG A 778 7.76 14.19 16.06
CA ARG A 778 8.44 12.95 16.40
C ARG A 778 9.32 13.14 17.61
N VAL A 779 9.42 12.09 18.41
CA VAL A 779 10.31 11.99 19.55
C VAL A 779 11.33 10.91 19.22
N ASP A 780 12.61 11.25 19.30
CA ASP A 780 13.73 10.35 19.01
C ASP A 780 14.56 10.16 20.28
N TYR A 781 15.57 9.30 20.26
CA TYR A 781 16.26 8.82 21.46
C TYR A 781 16.82 9.94 22.34
N GLY A 782 17.41 10.98 21.75
CA GLY A 782 17.98 12.12 22.49
C GLY A 782 16.91 12.98 23.16
N HIS A 783 15.73 13.13 22.54
CA HIS A 783 14.58 13.81 23.14
C HIS A 783 14.05 13.01 24.34
N GLN A 784 13.96 11.69 24.23
CA GLN A 784 13.55 10.81 25.33
C GLN A 784 14.55 10.85 26.50
N GLU A 785 15.85 10.83 26.21
CA GLU A 785 16.90 10.91 27.23
C GLU A 785 16.88 12.26 27.96
N ALA A 786 16.69 13.36 27.22
CA ALA A 786 16.54 14.67 27.81
C ALA A 786 15.30 14.76 28.71
N ALA A 787 14.16 14.23 28.26
CA ALA A 787 12.93 14.18 29.05
C ALA A 787 13.08 13.33 30.31
N ALA A 788 13.76 12.18 30.24
CA ALA A 788 14.03 11.34 31.40
C ALA A 788 14.97 12.02 32.41
N LYS A 789 16.04 12.69 31.93
CA LYS A 789 17.04 13.33 32.80
C LYS A 789 16.55 14.66 33.40
N PHE A 790 15.85 15.47 32.62
CA PHE A 790 15.51 16.85 32.97
C PHE A 790 14.00 17.10 33.14
N GLY A 791 13.16 16.06 33.00
CA GLY A 791 11.71 16.11 33.28
C GLY A 791 10.85 16.73 32.17
N LYS A 792 11.42 17.16 31.03
CA LYS A 792 10.68 17.76 29.91
C LYS A 792 11.38 17.59 28.57
N ASP A 793 10.61 17.69 27.48
CA ASP A 793 11.17 17.78 26.12
C ASP A 793 12.10 19.00 26.03
N PRO A 794 13.33 18.85 25.48
CA PRO A 794 14.30 19.95 25.44
C PRO A 794 13.96 21.02 24.40
N ARG A 795 13.01 20.75 23.48
CA ARG A 795 12.75 21.62 22.33
C ARG A 795 11.85 22.79 22.66
N SER A 796 12.26 23.97 22.22
CA SER A 796 11.46 25.19 22.17
C SER A 796 11.29 25.61 20.71
N TYR A 797 10.05 25.79 20.28
CA TYR A 797 9.69 26.12 18.90
C TYR A 797 9.41 27.61 18.75
N GLU A 798 9.47 28.07 17.50
CA GLU A 798 9.21 29.46 17.11
C GLU A 798 10.10 30.45 17.89
N VAL A 799 11.39 30.11 17.92
CA VAL A 799 12.43 30.93 18.58
C VAL A 799 13.44 31.40 17.55
N LEU A 800 13.75 32.69 17.56
CA LEU A 800 14.82 33.29 16.80
C LEU A 800 15.95 33.74 17.73
N THR A 801 17.18 33.32 17.45
CA THR A 801 18.38 33.79 18.15
C THR A 801 18.79 35.16 17.62
N LYS A 802 18.90 36.16 18.51
CA LYS A 802 19.27 37.55 18.17
C LYS A 802 20.77 37.80 18.32
N ARG A 803 21.39 37.31 19.41
CA ARG A 803 22.83 37.39 19.66
C ARG A 803 23.31 36.42 20.74
N PHE A 804 24.61 36.19 20.78
CA PHE A 804 25.30 35.51 21.87
C PHE A 804 25.89 36.53 22.85
N VAL A 805 25.74 36.26 24.15
CA VAL A 805 26.22 37.12 25.24
C VAL A 805 27.47 36.49 25.85
N GLY A 806 28.58 37.25 25.85
CA GLY A 806 29.86 36.80 26.39
C GLY A 806 30.08 37.19 27.85
N ASP A 807 31.00 36.50 28.50
CA ASP A 807 31.59 36.91 29.77
C ASP A 807 32.83 37.81 29.55
N GLU A 808 33.47 38.21 30.65
CA GLU A 808 34.69 39.05 30.63
C GLU A 808 35.89 38.38 29.97
N ASN A 809 35.89 37.05 29.83
CA ASN A 809 36.97 36.27 29.23
C ASN A 809 36.72 35.94 27.75
N GLY A 810 35.60 36.42 27.17
CA GLY A 810 35.22 36.12 25.79
C GLY A 810 34.63 34.72 25.57
N ALA A 811 34.12 34.08 26.62
CA ALA A 811 33.34 32.85 26.54
C ALA A 811 31.85 33.14 26.51
N VAL A 812 31.07 32.30 25.83
CA VAL A 812 29.60 32.42 25.86
C VAL A 812 29.09 32.16 27.28
N LYS A 813 28.21 33.05 27.75
CA LYS A 813 27.50 32.96 29.04
C LYS A 813 25.98 32.88 28.86
N GLY A 814 25.48 33.32 27.71
CA GLY A 814 24.05 33.28 27.42
C GLY A 814 23.70 33.57 25.96
N ILE A 815 22.41 33.46 25.66
CA ILE A 815 21.83 33.68 24.34
C ILE A 815 20.63 34.59 24.51
N GLU A 816 20.59 35.67 23.74
CA GLU A 816 19.39 36.49 23.59
C GLU A 816 18.54 35.95 22.45
N MET A 817 17.28 35.68 22.75
CA MET A 817 16.29 35.12 21.84
C MET A 817 14.99 35.90 21.88
N ILE A 818 14.19 35.77 20.83
CA ILE A 818 12.85 36.34 20.72
C ILE A 818 11.88 35.28 20.20
N ARG A 819 10.61 35.35 20.60
CA ARG A 819 9.56 34.52 20.00
C ARG A 819 9.21 35.05 18.63
N VAL A 820 8.91 34.14 17.71
CA VAL A 820 8.37 34.46 16.39
C VAL A 820 7.03 33.77 16.19
N TYR A 821 6.29 34.18 15.17
CA TYR A 821 5.20 33.38 14.61
C TYR A 821 5.29 33.43 13.10
N TRP A 822 4.79 32.39 12.44
CA TRP A 822 4.83 32.28 11.00
C TRP A 822 3.49 32.57 10.34
N GLU A 823 3.52 33.39 9.29
CA GLU A 823 2.36 33.72 8.46
C GLU A 823 2.73 33.62 6.96
N LYS A 824 1.71 33.52 6.11
CA LYS A 824 1.91 33.66 4.66
C LYS A 824 1.71 35.13 4.30
N ASP A 825 2.64 35.69 3.53
CA ASP A 825 2.47 37.02 2.96
C ASP A 825 1.39 37.03 1.85
N ALA A 826 1.12 38.21 1.30
CA ALA A 826 0.14 38.39 0.21
C ALA A 826 0.49 37.62 -1.09
N SER A 827 1.75 37.19 -1.25
CA SER A 827 2.23 36.34 -2.35
C SER A 827 2.16 34.83 -2.03
N GLY A 828 1.72 34.48 -0.82
CA GLY A 828 1.68 33.11 -0.32
C GLY A 828 3.01 32.60 0.24
N LYS A 829 4.05 33.45 0.31
CA LYS A 829 5.37 33.09 0.83
C LYS A 829 5.36 33.06 2.35
N PHE A 830 5.95 32.01 2.91
CA PHE A 830 6.00 31.81 4.35
C PHE A 830 7.08 32.71 4.96
N GLN A 831 6.70 33.62 5.85
CA GLN A 831 7.58 34.56 6.54
C GLN A 831 7.28 34.56 8.04
N PHE A 832 8.30 34.81 8.85
CA PHE A 832 8.12 34.96 10.29
C PHE A 832 8.06 36.43 10.68
N LYS A 833 7.33 36.71 11.77
CA LYS A 833 7.32 38.01 12.44
C LYS A 833 7.76 37.84 13.89
N GLU A 834 8.51 38.81 14.38
CA GLU A 834 8.94 38.87 15.77
C GLU A 834 7.75 39.26 16.67
N VAL A 835 7.64 38.63 17.85
CA VAL A 835 6.68 38.98 18.88
C VAL A 835 7.34 40.01 19.79
N GLU A 836 6.97 41.28 19.64
CA GLU A 836 7.52 42.38 20.45
C GLU A 836 7.30 42.14 21.95
N GLY A 837 8.32 42.40 22.77
CA GLY A 837 8.27 42.20 24.23
C GLY A 837 8.48 40.75 24.69
N SER A 838 8.79 39.83 23.77
CA SER A 838 9.09 38.42 24.08
C SER A 838 10.59 38.11 24.17
N GLU A 839 11.43 39.14 24.19
CA GLU A 839 12.87 39.02 24.32
C GLU A 839 13.25 38.37 25.65
N GLU A 840 14.06 37.32 25.58
CA GLU A 840 14.52 36.55 26.74
C GLU A 840 16.02 36.25 26.59
N ILE A 841 16.75 36.31 27.71
CA ILE A 841 18.14 35.84 27.77
C ILE A 841 18.17 34.55 28.58
N ILE A 842 18.63 33.47 27.93
CA ILE A 842 18.87 32.18 28.60
C ILE A 842 20.37 31.97 28.81
N GLU A 843 20.74 31.33 29.91
CA GLU A 843 22.15 31.02 30.22
C GLU A 843 22.66 29.85 29.35
N ALA A 844 23.89 29.96 28.86
CA ALA A 844 24.53 28.95 28.03
C ALA A 844 26.05 29.01 28.16
N ASP A 845 26.68 27.87 28.45
CA ASP A 845 28.14 27.71 28.52
C ASP A 845 28.69 27.00 27.27
N LEU A 846 27.81 26.38 26.48
CA LEU A 846 28.14 25.67 25.24
C LEU A 846 26.96 25.80 24.26
N VAL A 847 27.23 26.32 23.06
CA VAL A 847 26.25 26.45 21.98
C VAL A 847 26.66 25.58 20.80
N LEU A 848 25.72 24.80 20.27
CA LEU A 848 25.94 23.87 19.17
C LEU A 848 25.03 24.22 17.99
N LEU A 849 25.61 24.63 16.88
CA LEU A 849 24.89 24.98 15.65
C LEU A 849 24.64 23.73 14.80
N ALA A 850 23.40 23.25 14.81
CA ALA A 850 22.90 22.07 14.10
C ALA A 850 21.92 22.44 12.97
N MET A 851 22.25 23.47 12.19
CA MET A 851 21.35 24.10 11.20
C MET A 851 21.45 23.49 9.78
N GLY A 852 22.08 22.32 9.65
CA GLY A 852 22.30 21.63 8.38
C GLY A 852 23.52 22.15 7.60
N PHE A 853 23.64 21.70 6.35
CA PHE A 853 24.77 21.99 5.47
C PHE A 853 24.33 22.68 4.18
N LEU A 854 25.23 23.45 3.58
CA LEU A 854 24.96 24.22 2.35
C LEU A 854 25.31 23.42 1.08
N GLY A 855 26.43 22.70 1.09
CA GLY A 855 26.95 21.98 -0.07
C GLY A 855 28.35 21.39 0.19
N PRO A 856 28.98 20.77 -0.81
CA PRO A 856 30.38 20.32 -0.75
C PRO A 856 31.35 21.51 -0.65
N GLU A 857 32.57 21.25 -0.18
CA GLU A 857 33.70 22.18 -0.33
C GLU A 857 34.08 22.34 -1.82
N SER A 858 34.45 23.55 -2.23
CA SER A 858 34.65 23.87 -3.65
C SER A 858 36.00 23.42 -4.21
N THR A 859 36.98 23.10 -3.35
CA THR A 859 38.37 22.82 -3.75
C THR A 859 38.49 21.75 -4.85
N VAL A 860 37.77 20.63 -4.72
CA VAL A 860 37.82 19.55 -5.73
C VAL A 860 37.14 19.97 -7.02
N ALA A 861 35.99 20.65 -6.93
CA ALA A 861 35.27 21.11 -8.11
C ALA A 861 36.04 22.18 -8.89
N GLU A 862 36.61 23.17 -8.19
CA GLU A 862 37.40 24.24 -8.79
C GLU A 862 38.64 23.68 -9.51
N LYS A 863 39.36 22.74 -8.88
CA LYS A 863 40.56 22.14 -9.46
C LYS A 863 40.27 21.23 -10.66
N LEU A 864 39.16 20.50 -10.66
CA LEU A 864 38.73 19.66 -11.78
C LEU A 864 37.96 20.44 -12.87
N GLY A 865 37.51 21.67 -12.59
CA GLY A 865 36.61 22.40 -13.49
C GLY A 865 35.19 21.82 -13.54
N VAL A 866 34.73 21.19 -12.46
CA VAL A 866 33.37 20.63 -12.36
C VAL A 866 32.36 21.76 -12.14
N GLU A 867 31.33 21.84 -12.98
CA GLU A 867 30.24 22.79 -12.83
C GLU A 867 29.45 22.55 -11.53
N GLN A 868 28.97 23.64 -10.92
CA GLN A 868 28.12 23.60 -9.73
C GLN A 868 26.72 24.14 -10.01
N ASP A 869 25.72 23.66 -9.29
CA ASP A 869 24.36 24.21 -9.33
C ASP A 869 24.25 25.51 -8.51
N ASN A 870 23.07 26.15 -8.53
CA ASN A 870 22.79 27.38 -7.77
C ASN A 870 22.91 27.22 -6.24
N ARG A 871 23.06 25.98 -5.75
CA ARG A 871 23.23 25.63 -4.34
C ARG A 871 24.64 25.12 -4.06
N SER A 872 25.60 25.29 -4.97
CA SER A 872 26.99 24.81 -4.89
C SER A 872 27.18 23.29 -4.95
N ASN A 873 26.14 22.50 -5.21
CA ASN A 873 26.30 21.05 -5.41
C ASN A 873 26.97 20.78 -6.75
N PHE A 874 27.73 19.70 -6.86
CA PHE A 874 28.34 19.27 -8.12
C PHE A 874 27.24 18.92 -9.12
N LYS A 875 27.25 19.58 -10.27
CA LYS A 875 26.22 19.45 -11.29
C LYS A 875 26.40 18.14 -12.05
N ALA A 876 25.55 17.17 -11.72
CA ALA A 876 25.38 15.94 -12.48
C ALA A 876 23.89 15.54 -12.47
N GLU A 877 23.36 15.21 -13.66
CA GLU A 877 21.95 14.88 -13.83
C GLU A 877 21.60 13.56 -13.10
N PHE A 878 20.48 13.54 -12.37
CA PHE A 878 20.03 12.32 -11.70
C PHE A 878 19.72 11.24 -12.74
N GLY A 879 20.21 10.01 -12.51
CA GLY A 879 20.14 8.91 -13.47
C GLY A 879 21.35 8.81 -14.41
N ARG A 880 22.08 9.92 -14.66
CA ARG A 880 23.32 9.93 -15.46
C ARG A 880 24.59 10.01 -14.61
N PHE A 881 24.58 10.79 -13.54
CA PHE A 881 25.67 10.99 -12.58
C PHE A 881 27.02 11.49 -13.14
N ALA A 882 27.19 11.55 -14.46
CA ALA A 882 28.32 12.16 -15.13
C ALA A 882 28.32 13.68 -14.93
N THR A 883 29.51 14.25 -14.71
CA THR A 883 29.73 15.69 -14.67
C THR A 883 30.03 16.23 -16.07
N ASN A 884 30.36 17.52 -16.18
CA ASN A 884 30.88 18.11 -17.42
C ASN A 884 32.31 17.65 -17.75
N VAL A 885 33.04 17.05 -16.81
CA VAL A 885 34.40 16.55 -17.00
C VAL A 885 34.32 15.07 -17.39
N GLU A 886 34.91 14.72 -18.53
CA GLU A 886 34.92 13.35 -19.04
C GLU A 886 35.57 12.38 -18.05
N GLY A 887 34.97 11.20 -17.87
CA GLY A 887 35.45 10.20 -16.90
C GLY A 887 35.17 10.54 -15.42
N VAL A 888 34.57 11.69 -15.12
CA VAL A 888 34.28 12.13 -13.73
C VAL A 888 32.78 12.14 -13.45
N PHE A 889 32.40 11.47 -12.36
CA PHE A 889 31.02 11.30 -11.89
C PHE A 889 30.84 11.88 -10.49
N ALA A 890 29.63 12.24 -10.09
CA ALA A 890 29.31 12.72 -8.74
C ALA A 890 28.05 12.05 -8.17
N ALA A 891 28.09 11.63 -6.91
CA ALA A 891 26.99 10.90 -6.26
C ALA A 891 26.83 11.23 -4.78
N GLY A 892 25.60 11.14 -4.28
CA GLY A 892 25.28 11.38 -2.87
C GLY A 892 25.19 12.86 -2.54
N ASP A 893 25.47 13.22 -1.27
CA ASP A 893 25.19 14.55 -0.74
C ASP A 893 25.95 15.69 -1.47
N CYS A 894 27.11 15.43 -2.10
CA CYS A 894 27.82 16.45 -2.88
C CYS A 894 27.11 16.81 -4.20
N ARG A 895 26.25 15.92 -4.73
CA ARG A 895 25.45 16.12 -5.95
C ARG A 895 24.01 16.53 -5.61
N ARG A 896 23.39 15.84 -4.65
CA ARG A 896 21.99 16.01 -4.26
C ARG A 896 21.77 17.18 -3.30
N GLY A 897 22.80 17.56 -2.55
CA GLY A 897 22.68 18.27 -1.29
C GLY A 897 22.37 17.32 -0.14
N GLN A 898 22.48 17.83 1.09
CA GLN A 898 22.26 17.06 2.33
C GLN A 898 20.97 16.23 2.28
N SER A 899 21.10 14.91 2.45
CA SER A 899 19.97 13.99 2.40
C SER A 899 20.09 12.83 3.38
N LEU A 900 19.33 11.75 3.15
CA LEU A 900 19.33 10.56 4.00
C LEU A 900 20.41 9.57 3.54
N VAL A 901 20.96 8.79 4.47
CA VAL A 901 21.90 7.68 4.18
C VAL A 901 21.36 6.74 3.10
N VAL A 902 20.06 6.45 3.13
CA VAL A 902 19.40 5.58 2.15
C VAL A 902 19.38 6.17 0.72
N TRP A 903 19.37 7.49 0.57
CA TRP A 903 19.55 8.17 -0.72
C TRP A 903 20.99 8.09 -1.20
N ALA A 904 21.96 8.27 -0.30
CA ALA A 904 23.38 8.14 -0.63
C ALA A 904 23.71 6.72 -1.15
N VAL A 905 23.15 5.67 -0.52
CA VAL A 905 23.30 4.29 -1.01
C VAL A 905 22.66 4.13 -2.40
N SER A 906 21.44 4.64 -2.61
CA SER A 906 20.77 4.55 -3.92
C SER A 906 21.57 5.27 -5.02
N GLU A 907 21.99 6.51 -4.80
CA GLU A 907 22.79 7.26 -5.77
C GLU A 907 24.15 6.60 -6.04
N GLY A 908 24.81 6.04 -5.01
CA GLY A 908 26.08 5.33 -5.21
C GLY A 908 25.94 4.08 -6.10
N ARG A 909 24.87 3.31 -5.93
CA ARG A 909 24.57 2.16 -6.80
C ARG A 909 24.30 2.58 -8.24
N GLN A 910 23.51 3.64 -8.44
CA GLN A 910 23.18 4.12 -9.77
C GLN A 910 24.41 4.74 -10.45
N ALA A 911 25.24 5.47 -9.72
CA ALA A 911 26.50 5.99 -10.23
C ALA A 911 27.45 4.87 -10.65
N ALA A 912 27.60 3.81 -9.85
CA ALA A 912 28.37 2.63 -10.24
C ALA A 912 27.90 2.01 -11.56
N ALA A 913 26.58 1.89 -11.77
CA ALA A 913 26.04 1.38 -13.03
C ALA A 913 26.36 2.30 -14.23
N GLN A 914 26.34 3.62 -14.05
CA GLN A 914 26.71 4.56 -15.12
C GLN A 914 28.21 4.55 -15.42
N VAL A 915 29.06 4.40 -14.39
CA VAL A 915 30.51 4.26 -14.55
C VAL A 915 30.84 2.97 -15.32
N ASP A 916 30.25 1.83 -14.96
CA ASP A 916 30.45 0.57 -15.69
C ASP A 916 29.99 0.68 -17.16
N LYS A 917 28.83 1.30 -17.39
CA LYS A 917 28.34 1.57 -18.74
C LYS A 917 29.28 2.46 -19.56
N TYR A 918 29.86 3.49 -18.94
CA TYR A 918 30.84 4.35 -19.59
C TYR A 918 32.09 3.56 -19.99
N LEU A 919 32.65 2.77 -19.07
CA LEU A 919 33.88 2.00 -19.31
C LEU A 919 33.68 0.89 -20.35
N THR A 920 32.52 0.23 -20.38
CA THR A 920 32.20 -0.80 -21.37
C THR A 920 31.96 -0.24 -22.78
N ALA A 921 31.38 0.96 -22.88
CA ALA A 921 31.18 1.64 -24.16
C ALA A 921 32.51 2.08 -24.80
N VAL A 922 33.47 2.53 -23.99
CA VAL A 922 34.81 2.95 -24.44
C VAL A 922 35.63 1.77 -25.00
N ASP A 923 35.47 0.57 -24.45
CA ASP A 923 36.24 -0.62 -24.87
C ASP A 923 35.65 -1.37 -26.08
N GLY A 924 34.44 -1.01 -26.54
CA GLY A 924 33.77 -1.70 -27.66
C GLY A 924 33.33 -3.15 -27.39
N THR A 925 33.60 -3.69 -26.20
CA THR A 925 33.13 -5.01 -25.75
C THR A 925 31.70 -4.93 -25.24
N LYS A 926 30.73 -5.41 -26.02
CA LYS A 926 29.42 -5.83 -25.49
C LYS A 926 29.64 -7.08 -24.63
N ARG A 927 29.27 -7.02 -23.35
CA ARG A 927 29.22 -8.18 -22.45
C ARG A 927 27.91 -8.92 -22.58
#